data_AF-A0A7X0GE68-F1
#
_entry.id   AF-A0A7X0GE68-F1
#
_cell.length_a   1.000
_cell.length_b   1.000
_cell.length_c   1.000
_cell.angle_alpha   90.00
_cell.angle_beta   90.00
_cell.angle_gamma   90.00
#
_symmetry.space_group_name_H-M   'P 1'
#
loop_
_entity.id
_entity.type
_entity.pdbx_description
1 polymer ?
#
loop_
_entity_poly.entity_id
_entity_poly.type
_entity_poly.pdbx_seq_one_letter_code
_entity_poly.pdbx_strand_id
1 'polypeptide(L)'
;MTTLSRPPADPSAPQPGTMASLRTWLLFGLQDSKGIHQGPGAVGDSHLKKHSWWQVMCLTGVDYFSTLGYQPAIAALAAGVISPLATIVLVAVTLLGALPVYHRVAGESHRGEGSIAMLERLLPRWGGKILVLVLLGFAATDFMITMTLSAADATAHAIQNPLAPGWLQGQNILVTLFLLALLAAVFLRGFKEAIGVAVVLVILYLGLNVVVVFATIVEVFTHPVAVGDWWHALSTSHGNPIMVVGIALLVFPKLALGLSGFETGVAVMPQIRGHAADTEENPAGRIKGTRRLLTTAAVIMSSFLIATSFTTVVLIPDQEFQPGGQANGRALAFLAHQYLGVGFGTVYDISTIAILWFAGASAMAGLLNLVPRYLPRYGMAPGWARAVRPLVLVFTLIGFLITFLFNADVDAQGGAYATGVLVLMTSAAVAVTLSARRARQRKRTVGFGIIAVVFIYTTIANIFERPEGIRIAAIFILGIIVISLLSRIRRSFELHATHVHLDRQALEFMSTNLNGPIALIAHEPLRLTAEAYEEKLTSAIEVSHIPVDYQALFLEVIVDDSSDFETALEVRGVTRHGHQILEVHGPVVPNTIASVLLHIRDVTGLMPHIYFRWTEGNPIINLLRFLFLGEGEIAPVTREVLREAESDVTRRPWVHVG
;
A
#
# COMPACT_ATOMS: atom_id res chain seq x y z
N MET A 1 28.27 -29.39 -1.53
CA MET A 1 28.83 -28.91 -2.81
C MET A 1 27.78 -28.06 -3.50
N THR A 2 28.10 -26.83 -3.90
CA THR A 2 27.18 -25.89 -4.55
C THR A 2 27.66 -25.64 -5.98
N THR A 3 26.99 -26.22 -6.98
CA THR A 3 27.25 -25.87 -8.38
C THR A 3 25.97 -25.92 -9.20
N LEU A 4 25.34 -24.75 -9.40
CA LEU A 4 24.52 -24.46 -10.58
C LEU A 4 24.70 -22.98 -10.95
N SER A 5 25.90 -22.62 -11.42
CA SER A 5 26.05 -21.47 -12.31
C SER A 5 25.52 -21.88 -13.69
N ARG A 6 24.52 -21.15 -14.20
CA ARG A 6 23.96 -21.39 -15.54
C ARG A 6 25.07 -21.31 -16.60
N PRO A 7 25.05 -22.17 -17.63
CA PRO A 7 25.92 -21.99 -18.78
C PRO A 7 25.56 -20.69 -19.52
N PRO A 8 26.53 -19.98 -20.13
CA PRO A 8 26.26 -18.78 -20.92
C PRO A 8 25.33 -19.10 -22.10
N ALA A 9 24.46 -18.15 -22.44
CA ALA A 9 23.45 -18.32 -23.48
C ALA A 9 24.10 -18.63 -24.85
N ASP A 10 23.57 -19.64 -25.53
CA ASP A 10 24.00 -20.08 -26.85
C ASP A 10 23.68 -19.00 -27.91
N PRO A 11 24.68 -18.43 -28.62
CA PRO A 11 24.47 -17.40 -29.62
C PRO A 11 23.70 -17.89 -30.87
N SER A 12 23.41 -19.18 -30.98
CA SER A 12 22.64 -19.78 -32.07
C SER A 12 21.15 -19.98 -31.75
N ALA A 13 20.69 -19.61 -30.55
CA ALA A 13 19.28 -19.72 -30.18
C ALA A 13 18.40 -18.74 -31.00
N PRO A 14 17.26 -19.18 -31.56
CA PRO A 14 16.37 -18.33 -32.34
C PRO A 14 15.89 -17.13 -31.50
N GLN A 15 15.94 -15.92 -32.09
CA GLN A 15 15.46 -14.71 -31.41
C GLN A 15 14.02 -14.91 -30.93
N PRO A 16 13.70 -14.55 -29.67
CA PRO A 16 12.37 -14.76 -29.12
C PRO A 16 11.33 -14.03 -29.98
N GLY A 17 10.30 -14.75 -30.44
CA GLY A 17 9.20 -14.17 -31.21
C GLY A 17 8.51 -13.01 -30.46
N THR A 18 7.77 -12.15 -31.17
CA THR A 18 7.23 -10.88 -30.65
C THR A 18 6.45 -11.03 -29.34
N MET A 19 5.70 -12.13 -29.15
CA MET A 19 5.03 -12.46 -27.88
C MET A 19 5.99 -12.82 -26.75
N ALA A 20 7.10 -13.51 -27.03
CA ALA A 20 8.14 -13.80 -26.05
C ALA A 20 8.96 -12.55 -25.70
N SER A 21 9.16 -11.61 -26.64
CA SER A 21 9.74 -10.30 -26.39
C SER A 21 8.82 -9.41 -25.54
N LEU A 22 7.51 -9.36 -25.85
CA LEU A 22 6.50 -8.66 -25.04
C LEU A 22 6.37 -9.25 -23.64
N ARG A 23 6.33 -10.58 -23.50
CA ARG A 23 6.29 -11.26 -22.19
C ARG A 23 7.56 -10.99 -21.40
N THR A 24 8.73 -11.07 -22.03
CA THR A 24 10.02 -10.76 -21.39
C THR A 24 10.09 -9.28 -21.00
N TRP A 25 9.55 -8.36 -21.80
CA TRP A 25 9.48 -6.93 -21.48
C TRP A 25 8.48 -6.63 -20.36
N LEU A 26 7.29 -7.25 -20.35
CA LEU A 26 6.28 -7.10 -19.31
C LEU A 26 6.73 -7.69 -17.96
N LEU A 27 7.40 -8.84 -18.00
CA LEU A 27 7.90 -9.57 -16.83
C LEU A 27 9.37 -9.26 -16.50
N PHE A 28 9.99 -8.33 -17.23
CA PHE A 28 11.37 -7.89 -16.98
C PHE A 28 11.47 -7.39 -15.54
N GLY A 29 12.36 -7.99 -14.73
CA GLY A 29 12.50 -7.69 -13.30
C GLY A 29 11.98 -8.77 -12.33
N LEU A 30 11.22 -9.77 -12.81
CA LEU A 30 10.95 -11.00 -12.04
C LEU A 30 12.14 -11.97 -12.00
N GLN A 31 13.04 -11.87 -12.97
CA GLN A 31 14.13 -12.82 -13.20
C GLN A 31 15.42 -12.51 -12.43
N ASP A 32 15.51 -11.35 -11.79
CA ASP A 32 16.54 -11.08 -10.78
C ASP A 32 15.91 -11.31 -9.39
N SER A 33 16.38 -12.34 -8.68
CA SER A 33 15.96 -12.78 -7.33
C SER A 33 16.17 -11.73 -6.22
N LYS A 34 16.29 -10.45 -6.56
CA LYS A 34 16.52 -9.33 -5.66
C LYS A 34 15.44 -8.24 -5.72
N GLY A 35 14.31 -8.46 -6.41
CA GLY A 35 13.23 -7.46 -6.45
C GLY A 35 13.68 -6.12 -7.01
N ILE A 36 14.59 -6.15 -7.99
CA ILE A 36 15.26 -4.98 -8.55
C ILE A 36 14.33 -4.34 -9.58
N HIS A 37 13.45 -3.47 -9.11
CA HIS A 37 12.86 -2.42 -9.94
C HIS A 37 12.91 -1.08 -9.25
N GLN A 38 13.18 -0.05 -10.04
CA GLN A 38 13.27 1.36 -9.67
C GLN A 38 11.86 1.97 -9.52
N GLY A 39 11.06 1.40 -8.61
CA GLY A 39 9.82 2.01 -8.15
C GLY A 39 10.09 3.12 -7.11
N PRO A 40 9.13 4.04 -6.89
CA PRO A 40 9.28 5.12 -5.93
C PRO A 40 9.54 4.66 -4.47
N GLY A 41 9.25 3.40 -4.15
CA GLY A 41 9.57 2.75 -2.87
C GLY A 41 10.65 1.67 -2.92
N ALA A 42 11.39 1.57 -4.01
CA ALA A 42 12.48 0.61 -4.14
C ALA A 42 13.58 0.90 -3.11
N VAL A 43 13.98 -0.13 -2.34
CA VAL A 43 15.15 -0.06 -1.48
C VAL A 43 16.38 -0.09 -2.41
N GLY A 44 16.81 1.10 -2.80
CA GLY A 44 17.83 1.26 -3.82
C GLY A 44 19.23 0.90 -3.36
N ASP A 45 19.91 0.11 -4.20
CA ASP A 45 21.37 0.00 -4.26
C ASP A 45 22.06 1.38 -4.20
N SER A 46 23.32 1.39 -3.77
CA SER A 46 24.22 2.56 -3.66
C SER A 46 24.38 3.39 -4.95
N HIS A 47 23.89 2.90 -6.09
CA HIS A 47 23.96 3.53 -7.41
C HIS A 47 22.73 4.36 -7.82
N LEU A 48 21.65 4.40 -7.02
CA LEU A 48 20.49 5.26 -7.31
C LEU A 48 20.71 6.70 -6.82
N LYS A 49 20.43 7.67 -7.68
CA LYS A 49 20.58 9.11 -7.41
C LYS A 49 19.54 9.52 -6.35
N LYS A 50 19.93 9.55 -5.08
CA LYS A 50 19.07 10.06 -3.99
C LYS A 50 18.89 11.58 -4.14
N HIS A 51 17.68 12.05 -3.89
CA HIS A 51 17.28 13.44 -4.10
C HIS A 51 17.30 14.25 -2.81
N SER A 52 17.37 15.58 -2.91
CA SER A 52 17.20 16.44 -1.74
C SER A 52 15.75 16.36 -1.23
N TRP A 53 15.55 16.59 0.07
CA TRP A 53 14.21 16.52 0.69
C TRP A 53 13.20 17.47 0.01
N TRP A 54 13.63 18.64 -0.49
CA TRP A 54 12.75 19.61 -1.15
C TRP A 54 12.35 19.16 -2.57
N GLN A 55 13.20 18.41 -3.28
CA GLN A 55 12.85 17.83 -4.58
C GLN A 55 11.79 16.74 -4.41
N VAL A 56 11.98 15.89 -3.39
CA VAL A 56 10.99 14.87 -3.02
C VAL A 56 9.70 15.51 -2.51
N MET A 57 9.79 16.66 -1.82
CA MET A 57 8.62 17.46 -1.43
C MET A 57 7.80 17.89 -2.64
N CYS A 58 8.42 18.27 -3.76
CA CYS A 58 7.67 18.59 -4.97
C CYS A 58 6.96 17.37 -5.55
N LEU A 59 7.56 16.18 -5.47
CA LEU A 59 6.88 14.95 -5.92
C LEU A 59 5.64 14.63 -5.09
N THR A 60 5.68 14.79 -3.77
CA THR A 60 4.49 14.63 -2.91
C THR A 60 3.57 15.84 -2.97
N GLY A 61 4.16 16.98 -3.32
CA GLY A 61 3.52 18.29 -3.40
C GLY A 61 2.62 18.41 -4.62
N VAL A 62 2.85 17.65 -5.70
CA VAL A 62 1.89 17.65 -6.81
C VAL A 62 0.52 17.18 -6.36
N ASP A 63 0.45 16.14 -5.52
CA ASP A 63 -0.78 15.67 -4.89
C ASP A 63 -1.28 16.70 -3.87
N TYR A 64 -0.45 17.03 -2.87
CA TYR A 64 -0.85 17.89 -1.77
C TYR A 64 -1.28 19.31 -2.19
N PHE A 65 -0.49 19.99 -3.02
CA PHE A 65 -0.75 21.37 -3.45
C PHE A 65 -1.80 21.47 -4.56
N SER A 66 -2.00 20.42 -5.36
CA SER A 66 -3.06 20.43 -6.39
C SER A 66 -4.45 20.61 -5.78
N THR A 67 -4.64 20.21 -4.51
CA THR A 67 -5.87 20.44 -3.76
C THR A 67 -6.32 21.91 -3.75
N LEU A 68 -5.41 22.88 -3.94
CA LEU A 68 -5.75 24.30 -4.07
C LEU A 68 -6.67 24.60 -5.27
N GLY A 69 -6.69 23.74 -6.30
CA GLY A 69 -7.54 23.91 -7.48
C GLY A 69 -9.03 23.91 -7.11
N TYR A 70 -9.43 23.01 -6.20
CA TYR A 70 -10.82 22.75 -5.86
C TYR A 70 -11.18 23.03 -4.39
N GLN A 71 -10.24 22.91 -3.44
CA GLN A 71 -10.55 22.99 -2.01
C GLN A 71 -11.18 24.32 -1.56
N PRO A 72 -10.75 25.50 -2.04
CA PRO A 72 -11.40 26.76 -1.69
C PRO A 72 -12.87 26.80 -2.14
N ALA A 73 -13.19 26.22 -3.30
CA ALA A 73 -14.56 26.12 -3.80
C ALA A 73 -15.41 25.17 -2.95
N ILE A 74 -14.86 23.98 -2.61
CA ILE A 74 -15.54 23.01 -1.74
C ILE A 74 -15.80 23.62 -0.35
N ALA A 75 -14.83 24.36 0.18
CA ALA A 75 -14.95 24.98 1.50
C ALA A 75 -16.04 26.05 1.52
N ALA A 76 -16.08 26.91 0.50
CA ALA A 76 -17.14 27.89 0.32
C ALA A 76 -18.51 27.22 0.14
N LEU A 77 -18.62 26.19 -0.68
CA LEU A 77 -19.88 25.46 -0.90
C LEU A 77 -20.39 24.77 0.38
N ALA A 78 -19.49 24.23 1.20
CA ALA A 78 -19.85 23.46 2.39
C ALA A 78 -20.12 24.31 3.63
N ALA A 79 -19.41 25.43 3.80
CA ALA A 79 -19.47 26.27 5.00
C ALA A 79 -19.94 27.70 4.75
N GLY A 80 -20.12 28.11 3.48
CA GLY A 80 -20.51 29.47 3.08
C GLY A 80 -19.61 30.52 3.73
N VAL A 81 -20.26 31.51 4.33
CA VAL A 81 -19.63 32.63 5.07
C VAL A 81 -18.66 32.15 6.17
N ILE A 82 -18.85 30.95 6.74
CA ILE A 82 -18.00 30.38 7.81
C ILE A 82 -16.72 29.72 7.26
N SER A 83 -16.61 29.51 5.95
CA SER A 83 -15.50 28.78 5.33
C SER A 83 -14.10 29.22 5.80
N PRO A 84 -13.78 30.51 5.98
CA PRO A 84 -12.46 30.93 6.48
C PRO A 84 -12.17 30.40 7.89
N LEU A 85 -13.16 30.40 8.79
CA LEU A 85 -13.04 29.85 10.15
C LEU A 85 -12.91 28.34 10.13
N ALA A 86 -13.72 27.65 9.32
CA ALA A 86 -13.63 26.20 9.16
C ALA A 86 -12.25 25.79 8.60
N THR A 87 -11.69 26.60 7.70
CA THR A 87 -10.34 26.40 7.15
C THR A 87 -9.25 26.61 8.20
N ILE A 88 -9.40 27.57 9.11
CA ILE A 88 -8.47 27.74 10.25
C ILE A 88 -8.50 26.50 11.15
N VAL A 89 -9.68 25.94 11.43
CA VAL A 89 -9.81 24.69 12.19
C VAL A 89 -9.13 23.53 11.46
N LEU A 90 -9.33 23.40 10.15
CA LEU A 90 -8.62 22.43 9.33
C LEU A 90 -7.10 22.59 9.46
N VAL A 91 -6.58 23.80 9.28
CA VAL A 91 -5.14 24.09 9.42
C VAL A 91 -4.63 23.73 10.81
N ALA A 92 -5.38 24.02 11.86
CA ALA A 92 -5.02 23.63 13.22
C ALA A 92 -4.95 22.10 13.37
N VAL A 93 -5.92 21.36 12.84
CA VAL A 93 -5.91 19.88 12.85
C VAL A 93 -4.74 19.34 12.01
N THR A 94 -4.41 19.97 10.88
CA THR A 94 -3.25 19.60 10.06
C THR A 94 -1.94 19.79 10.81
N LEU A 95 -1.71 20.97 11.37
CA LEU A 95 -0.44 21.34 12.00
C LEU A 95 -0.24 20.73 13.39
N LEU A 96 -1.31 20.58 14.17
CA LEU A 96 -1.26 20.08 15.56
C LEU A 96 -1.69 18.61 15.68
N GLY A 97 -2.39 18.07 14.68
CA GLY A 97 -2.86 16.68 14.63
C GLY A 97 -2.06 15.82 13.64
N ALA A 98 -2.28 16.03 12.35
CA ALA A 98 -1.67 15.20 11.29
C ALA A 98 -0.13 15.29 11.30
N LEU A 99 0.43 16.49 11.29
CA LEU A 99 1.88 16.71 11.19
C LEU A 99 2.68 16.01 12.32
N PRO A 100 2.32 16.13 13.61
CA PRO A 100 2.99 15.40 14.69
C PRO A 100 2.85 13.88 14.58
N VAL A 101 1.69 13.38 14.12
CA VAL A 101 1.49 11.94 13.87
C VAL A 101 2.47 11.47 12.79
N TYR A 102 2.52 12.13 11.63
CA TYR A 102 3.40 11.71 10.54
C TYR A 102 4.88 11.97 10.79
N HIS A 103 5.24 12.93 11.64
CA HIS A 103 6.62 13.07 12.14
C HIS A 103 7.08 11.84 12.93
N ARG A 104 6.15 11.17 13.62
CA ARG A 104 6.40 9.92 14.32
C ARG A 104 6.37 8.71 13.38
N VAL A 105 5.40 8.65 12.46
CA VAL A 105 5.38 7.60 11.42
C VAL A 105 6.69 7.59 10.64
N ALA A 106 7.20 8.76 10.21
CA ALA A 106 8.49 8.87 9.52
C ALA A 106 9.67 8.33 10.35
N GLY A 107 9.60 8.38 11.69
CA GLY A 107 10.64 7.85 12.57
C GLY A 107 10.55 6.34 12.78
N GLU A 108 9.34 5.79 12.89
CA GLU A 108 9.12 4.36 13.20
C GLU A 108 8.98 3.48 11.94
N SER A 109 8.64 4.09 10.79
CA SER A 109 8.41 3.44 9.50
C SER A 109 9.34 4.03 8.41
N HIS A 110 10.63 4.15 8.72
CA HIS A 110 11.63 4.84 7.89
C HIS A 110 11.94 4.15 6.54
N ARG A 111 11.39 2.96 6.30
CA ARG A 111 11.49 2.21 5.02
C ARG A 111 10.41 2.62 4.01
N GLY A 112 9.57 3.60 4.33
CA GLY A 112 8.46 4.04 3.49
C GLY A 112 7.29 3.05 3.47
N GLU A 113 7.11 2.31 4.57
CA GLU A 113 6.01 1.34 4.75
C GLU A 113 4.77 2.00 5.35
N GLY A 114 4.87 3.28 5.73
CA GLY A 114 3.73 4.06 6.22
C GLY A 114 3.18 3.57 7.55
N SER A 115 1.94 3.96 7.82
CA SER A 115 1.20 3.61 9.04
C SER A 115 0.79 2.13 9.10
N ILE A 116 0.63 1.48 7.95
CA ILE A 116 0.20 0.08 7.80
C ILE A 116 1.22 -0.87 8.47
N ALA A 117 2.52 -0.72 8.19
CA ALA A 117 3.56 -1.55 8.82
C ALA A 117 3.66 -1.33 10.34
N MET A 118 3.34 -0.12 10.82
CA MET A 118 3.33 0.12 12.27
C MET A 118 2.23 -0.72 12.93
N LEU A 119 1.02 -0.73 12.37
CA LEU A 119 -0.09 -1.54 12.90
C LEU A 119 0.18 -3.03 12.80
N GLU A 120 0.79 -3.48 11.70
CA GLU A 120 1.21 -4.87 11.51
C GLU A 120 2.10 -5.36 12.67
N ARG A 121 3.13 -4.58 13.06
CA ARG A 121 4.03 -4.94 14.17
C ARG A 121 3.40 -4.83 15.55
N LEU A 122 2.31 -4.08 15.67
CA LEU A 122 1.64 -3.81 16.95
C LEU A 122 0.54 -4.83 17.26
N LEU A 123 -0.10 -5.42 16.25
CA LEU A 123 -1.24 -6.33 16.44
C LEU A 123 -0.81 -7.81 16.31
N PRO A 124 -1.23 -8.69 17.24
CA PRO A 124 -0.83 -10.08 17.21
C PRO A 124 -1.55 -10.88 16.10
N ARG A 125 -0.82 -11.81 15.48
CA ARG A 125 -1.34 -12.93 14.68
C ARG A 125 -2.25 -12.47 13.51
N TRP A 126 -3.33 -13.22 13.28
CA TRP A 126 -4.27 -13.06 12.17
C TRP A 126 -5.08 -11.77 12.16
N GLY A 127 -5.33 -11.17 13.34
CA GLY A 127 -6.03 -9.89 13.44
C GLY A 127 -5.28 -8.77 12.73
N GLY A 128 -3.93 -8.78 12.80
CA GLY A 128 -3.08 -7.85 12.07
C GLY A 128 -3.22 -8.02 10.55
N LYS A 129 -3.21 -9.25 10.04
CA LYS A 129 -3.30 -9.54 8.60
C LYS A 129 -4.63 -9.07 8.00
N ILE A 130 -5.76 -9.38 8.66
CA ILE A 130 -7.08 -8.92 8.19
C ILE A 130 -7.17 -7.40 8.24
N LEU A 131 -6.68 -6.77 9.31
CA LEU A 131 -6.66 -5.30 9.38
C LEU A 131 -5.82 -4.69 8.25
N VAL A 132 -4.63 -5.23 7.99
CA VAL A 132 -3.76 -4.78 6.89
C VAL A 132 -4.45 -4.93 5.54
N LEU A 133 -5.16 -6.04 5.30
CA LEU A 133 -5.95 -6.22 4.08
C LEU A 133 -7.04 -5.17 3.91
N VAL A 134 -7.78 -4.89 4.98
CA VAL A 134 -8.82 -3.86 4.99
C VAL A 134 -8.21 -2.48 4.73
N LEU A 135 -7.12 -2.13 5.42
CA LEU A 135 -6.39 -0.87 5.22
C LEU A 135 -5.82 -0.76 3.81
N LEU A 136 -5.34 -1.85 3.23
CA LEU A 136 -4.84 -1.87 1.86
C LEU A 136 -5.97 -1.68 0.85
N GLY A 137 -7.18 -2.17 1.13
CA GLY A 137 -8.38 -1.86 0.34
C GLY A 137 -8.78 -0.38 0.42
N PHE A 138 -8.68 0.24 1.60
CA PHE A 138 -8.86 1.69 1.73
C PHE A 138 -7.75 2.47 1.03
N ALA A 139 -6.49 2.04 1.12
CA ALA A 139 -5.38 2.66 0.39
C ALA A 139 -5.54 2.51 -1.13
N ALA A 140 -6.02 1.36 -1.59
CA ALA A 140 -6.33 1.13 -3.00
C ALA A 140 -7.45 2.06 -3.47
N THR A 141 -8.48 2.24 -2.64
CA THR A 141 -9.58 3.18 -2.90
C THR A 141 -9.06 4.61 -2.96
N ASP A 142 -8.29 5.04 -1.96
CA ASP A 142 -7.71 6.37 -1.88
C ASP A 142 -6.91 6.69 -3.14
N PHE A 143 -5.84 5.95 -3.42
CA PHE A 143 -4.97 6.23 -4.55
C PHE A 143 -5.64 6.03 -5.92
N MET A 144 -6.53 5.05 -6.06
CA MET A 144 -7.25 4.88 -7.33
C MET A 144 -8.18 6.06 -7.60
N ILE A 145 -8.92 6.49 -6.58
CA ILE A 145 -9.82 7.64 -6.71
C ILE A 145 -9.02 8.93 -6.87
N THR A 146 -7.88 9.11 -6.20
CA THR A 146 -7.01 10.27 -6.43
C THR A 146 -6.60 10.38 -7.90
N MET A 147 -6.19 9.27 -8.55
CA MET A 147 -5.85 9.30 -9.98
C MET A 147 -7.04 9.72 -10.85
N THR A 148 -8.22 9.14 -10.63
CA THR A 148 -9.39 9.40 -11.48
C THR A 148 -10.04 10.74 -11.20
N LEU A 149 -10.08 11.18 -9.94
CA LEU A 149 -10.59 12.47 -9.50
C LEU A 149 -9.69 13.59 -10.01
N SER A 150 -8.36 13.49 -9.85
CA SER A 150 -7.45 14.53 -10.34
C SER A 150 -7.46 14.63 -11.87
N ALA A 151 -7.59 13.51 -12.58
CA ALA A 151 -7.75 13.54 -14.04
C ALA A 151 -9.10 14.13 -14.50
N ALA A 152 -10.18 13.85 -13.76
CA ALA A 152 -11.50 14.45 -14.00
C ALA A 152 -11.50 15.96 -13.73
N ASP A 153 -10.84 16.39 -12.65
CA ASP A 153 -10.75 17.80 -12.28
C ASP A 153 -9.87 18.60 -13.26
N ALA A 154 -8.73 18.02 -13.67
CA ALA A 154 -7.93 18.56 -14.77
C ALA A 154 -8.76 18.70 -16.06
N THR A 155 -9.64 17.75 -16.33
CA THR A 155 -10.55 17.82 -17.48
C THR A 155 -11.57 18.96 -17.34
N ALA A 156 -12.12 19.19 -16.15
CA ALA A 156 -13.05 20.29 -15.89
C ALA A 156 -12.38 21.65 -16.15
N HIS A 157 -11.15 21.84 -15.67
CA HIS A 157 -10.36 23.03 -15.97
C HIS A 157 -10.11 23.22 -17.46
N ALA A 158 -9.79 22.14 -18.18
CA ALA A 158 -9.54 22.17 -19.62
C ALA A 158 -10.78 22.55 -20.43
N ILE A 159 -11.95 22.00 -20.08
CA ILE A 159 -13.19 22.19 -20.84
C ILE A 159 -13.83 23.55 -20.57
N GLN A 160 -13.75 24.04 -19.34
CA GLN A 160 -14.32 25.34 -18.93
C GLN A 160 -13.38 26.51 -19.22
N ASN A 161 -12.18 26.27 -19.79
CA ASN A 161 -11.30 27.35 -20.20
C ASN A 161 -11.93 28.16 -21.37
N PRO A 162 -11.95 29.50 -21.33
CA PRO A 162 -12.56 30.32 -22.39
C PRO A 162 -11.95 30.15 -23.79
N LEU A 163 -10.69 29.72 -23.88
CA LEU A 163 -9.98 29.45 -25.13
C LEU A 163 -10.06 27.97 -25.56
N ALA A 164 -10.77 27.14 -24.81
CA ALA A 164 -10.98 25.74 -25.18
C ALA A 164 -11.84 25.64 -26.46
N PRO A 165 -11.42 24.84 -27.46
CA PRO A 165 -12.23 24.59 -28.63
C PRO A 165 -13.60 24.01 -28.27
N GLY A 166 -14.67 24.50 -28.92
CA GLY A 166 -16.05 24.07 -28.63
C GLY A 166 -16.30 22.56 -28.79
N TRP A 167 -15.50 21.85 -29.59
CA TRP A 167 -15.61 20.39 -29.74
C TRP A 167 -15.16 19.57 -28.51
N LEU A 168 -14.47 20.21 -27.55
CA LEU A 168 -14.13 19.58 -26.26
C LEU A 168 -15.29 19.66 -25.26
N GLN A 169 -16.29 20.51 -25.49
CA GLN A 169 -17.43 20.64 -24.57
C GLN A 169 -18.22 19.33 -24.50
N GLY A 170 -18.50 18.87 -23.28
CA GLY A 170 -19.21 17.61 -23.03
C GLY A 170 -18.37 16.34 -23.19
N GLN A 171 -17.08 16.45 -23.53
CA GLN A 171 -16.19 15.30 -23.73
C GLN A 171 -15.43 14.90 -22.45
N ASN A 172 -16.02 15.12 -21.27
CA ASN A 172 -15.37 14.90 -19.97
C ASN A 172 -14.74 13.51 -19.85
N ILE A 173 -15.48 12.47 -20.27
CA ILE A 173 -15.02 11.08 -20.18
C ILE A 173 -13.80 10.85 -21.09
N LEU A 174 -13.86 11.25 -22.37
CA LEU A 174 -12.78 10.99 -23.32
C LEU A 174 -11.48 11.73 -22.93
N VAL A 175 -11.59 12.99 -22.52
CA VAL A 175 -10.41 13.77 -22.09
C VAL A 175 -9.81 13.17 -20.82
N THR A 176 -10.63 12.77 -19.85
CA THR A 176 -10.15 12.11 -18.62
C THR A 176 -9.43 10.79 -18.93
N LEU A 177 -10.00 9.94 -19.79
CA LEU A 177 -9.38 8.68 -20.21
C LEU A 177 -8.05 8.94 -20.93
N PHE A 178 -7.98 9.97 -21.77
CA PHE A 178 -6.74 10.37 -22.43
C PHE A 178 -5.66 10.79 -21.44
N LEU A 179 -6.00 11.61 -20.43
CA LEU A 179 -5.08 12.02 -19.37
C LEU A 179 -4.58 10.82 -18.55
N LEU A 180 -5.46 9.88 -18.21
CA LEU A 180 -5.10 8.63 -17.53
C LEU A 180 -4.21 7.73 -18.41
N ALA A 181 -4.46 7.66 -19.71
CA ALA A 181 -3.61 6.92 -20.65
C ALA A 181 -2.22 7.55 -20.78
N LEU A 182 -2.14 8.88 -20.82
CA LEU A 182 -0.88 9.62 -20.85
C LEU A 182 -0.08 9.36 -19.57
N LEU A 183 -0.75 9.37 -18.41
CA LEU A 183 -0.14 9.02 -17.13
C LEU A 183 0.41 7.59 -17.16
N ALA A 184 -0.38 6.61 -17.61
CA ALA A 184 0.06 5.23 -17.73
C ALA A 184 1.29 5.08 -18.64
N ALA A 185 1.31 5.79 -19.78
CA ALA A 185 2.42 5.77 -20.72
C ALA A 185 3.73 6.25 -20.09
N VAL A 186 3.68 7.28 -19.22
CA VAL A 186 4.85 7.76 -18.46
C VAL A 186 5.42 6.65 -17.57
N PHE A 187 4.56 5.93 -16.84
CA PHE A 187 4.99 4.85 -15.94
C PHE A 187 5.49 3.60 -16.69
N LEU A 188 4.93 3.29 -17.86
CA LEU A 188 5.41 2.19 -18.71
C LEU A 188 6.81 2.47 -19.29
N ARG A 189 7.11 3.74 -19.62
CA ARG A 189 8.40 4.19 -20.14
C ARG A 189 9.49 4.25 -19.06
N GLY A 190 9.13 4.59 -17.82
CA GLY A 190 9.99 4.53 -16.64
C GLY A 190 10.08 5.86 -15.89
N PHE A 191 9.98 5.79 -14.56
CA PHE A 191 9.79 6.93 -13.65
C PHE A 191 11.04 7.79 -13.37
N LYS A 192 12.14 7.63 -14.11
CA LYS A 192 13.45 8.22 -13.76
C LYS A 192 13.49 9.75 -13.71
N GLU A 193 12.61 10.44 -14.44
CA GLU A 193 12.60 11.91 -14.55
C GLU A 193 11.40 12.58 -13.84
N ALA A 194 10.53 11.80 -13.21
CA ALA A 194 9.29 12.31 -12.64
C ALA A 194 9.50 13.37 -11.54
N ILE A 195 10.57 13.25 -10.74
CA ILE A 195 10.90 14.24 -9.70
C ILE A 195 11.29 15.58 -10.34
N GLY A 196 11.99 15.58 -11.47
CA GLY A 196 12.35 16.81 -12.19
C GLY A 196 11.11 17.52 -12.72
N VAL A 197 10.18 16.76 -13.31
CA VAL A 197 8.89 17.28 -13.78
C VAL A 197 8.08 17.85 -12.60
N ALA A 198 7.99 17.12 -11.49
CA ALA A 198 7.27 17.56 -10.30
C ALA A 198 7.81 18.89 -9.74
N VAL A 199 9.13 19.07 -9.71
CA VAL A 199 9.76 20.33 -9.27
C VAL A 199 9.30 21.51 -10.14
N VAL A 200 9.33 21.36 -11.46
CA VAL A 200 8.92 22.42 -12.39
C VAL A 200 7.44 22.74 -12.21
N LEU A 201 6.58 21.72 -12.16
CA LEU A 201 5.13 21.90 -12.01
C LEU A 201 4.77 22.58 -10.69
N VAL A 202 5.35 22.15 -9.57
CA VAL A 202 5.07 22.73 -8.25
C VAL A 202 5.55 24.18 -8.16
N ILE A 203 6.77 24.49 -8.64
CA ILE A 203 7.28 25.87 -8.61
C ILE A 203 6.40 26.79 -9.47
N LEU A 204 6.05 26.34 -10.67
CA LEU A 204 5.18 27.12 -11.57
C LEU A 204 3.80 27.35 -10.95
N TYR A 205 3.14 26.29 -10.48
CA TYR A 205 1.80 26.36 -9.93
C TYR A 205 1.74 27.21 -8.65
N LEU A 206 2.64 26.97 -7.69
CA LEU A 206 2.68 27.77 -6.47
C LEU A 206 3.04 29.23 -6.78
N GLY A 207 3.97 29.47 -7.71
CA GLY A 207 4.31 30.83 -8.16
C GLY A 207 3.12 31.58 -8.74
N LEU A 208 2.35 30.94 -9.61
CA LEU A 208 1.13 31.52 -10.17
C LEU A 208 0.06 31.74 -9.09
N ASN A 209 -0.08 30.82 -8.13
CA ASN A 209 -0.98 31.00 -6.99
C ASN A 209 -0.56 32.18 -6.10
N VAL A 210 0.73 32.44 -5.89
CA VAL A 210 1.18 33.65 -5.17
C VAL A 210 0.67 34.91 -5.87
N VAL A 211 0.76 34.96 -7.21
CA VAL A 211 0.29 36.11 -7.99
C VAL A 211 -1.23 36.29 -7.87
N VAL A 212 -2.01 35.20 -8.01
CA VAL A 212 -3.47 35.23 -7.87
C VAL A 212 -3.89 35.66 -6.45
N VAL A 213 -3.27 35.08 -5.42
CA VAL A 213 -3.54 35.42 -4.02
C VAL A 213 -3.18 36.88 -3.74
N PHE A 214 -2.05 37.37 -4.25
CA PHE A 214 -1.67 38.76 -4.07
C PHE A 214 -2.69 39.71 -4.73
N ALA A 215 -3.06 39.46 -5.99
CA ALA A 215 -4.03 40.27 -6.71
C ALA A 215 -5.40 40.29 -6.03
N THR A 216 -5.88 39.14 -5.56
CA THR A 216 -7.17 39.03 -4.88
C THR A 216 -7.15 39.66 -3.49
N ILE A 217 -6.05 39.58 -2.75
CA ILE A 217 -5.89 40.32 -1.48
C ILE A 217 -5.96 41.83 -1.74
N VAL A 218 -5.26 42.34 -2.76
CA VAL A 218 -5.35 43.76 -3.15
C VAL A 218 -6.79 44.15 -3.44
N GLU A 219 -7.53 43.30 -4.16
CA GLU A 219 -8.92 43.57 -4.49
C GLU A 219 -9.86 43.57 -3.28
N VAL A 220 -9.61 42.70 -2.30
CA VAL A 220 -10.36 42.73 -1.04
C VAL A 220 -10.15 44.07 -0.30
N PHE A 221 -8.94 44.63 -0.35
CA PHE A 221 -8.67 45.94 0.26
C PHE A 221 -9.26 47.12 -0.53
N THR A 222 -9.46 46.99 -1.84
CA THR A 222 -10.15 48.02 -2.66
C THR A 222 -11.67 47.97 -2.50
N HIS A 223 -12.23 46.86 -2.01
CA HIS A 223 -13.67 46.65 -1.77
C HIS A 223 -14.00 46.49 -0.27
N PRO A 224 -13.80 47.51 0.58
CA PRO A 224 -14.00 47.40 2.03
C PRO A 224 -15.44 47.07 2.44
N VAL A 225 -16.42 47.37 1.58
CA VAL A 225 -17.84 47.04 1.82
C VAL A 225 -18.05 45.52 1.83
N ALA A 226 -17.42 44.77 0.91
CA ALA A 226 -17.55 43.32 0.84
C ALA A 226 -17.01 42.62 2.11
N VAL A 227 -15.95 43.16 2.72
CA VAL A 227 -15.43 42.68 4.00
C VAL A 227 -16.40 42.99 5.15
N GLY A 228 -16.99 44.19 5.14
CA GLY A 228 -18.01 44.59 6.10
C GLY A 228 -19.25 43.71 6.02
N ASP A 229 -19.73 43.42 4.81
CA ASP A 229 -20.88 42.56 4.54
C ASP A 229 -20.63 41.12 4.98
N TRP A 230 -19.45 40.56 4.68
CA TRP A 230 -19.05 39.25 5.17
C TRP A 230 -19.02 39.19 6.70
N TRP A 231 -18.41 40.19 7.35
CA TRP A 231 -18.33 40.26 8.81
C TRP A 231 -19.73 40.40 9.45
N HIS A 232 -20.59 41.20 8.84
CA HIS A 232 -21.96 41.38 9.29
C HIS A 232 -22.77 40.08 9.12
N ALA A 233 -22.68 39.41 7.96
CA ALA A 233 -23.33 38.13 7.71
C ALA A 233 -22.86 37.04 8.70
N LEU A 234 -21.57 37.00 9.00
CA LEU A 234 -20.98 36.09 9.98
C LEU A 234 -21.51 36.35 11.39
N SER A 235 -21.47 37.60 11.84
CA SER A 235 -21.87 37.99 13.20
C SER A 235 -23.37 37.89 13.45
N THR A 236 -24.20 38.19 12.44
CA THR A 236 -25.67 38.08 12.53
C THR A 236 -26.16 36.64 12.44
N SER A 237 -25.58 35.82 11.57
CA SER A 237 -26.04 34.44 11.36
C SER A 237 -25.42 33.45 12.35
N HIS A 238 -24.22 33.74 12.90
CA HIS A 238 -23.43 32.80 13.69
C HIS A 238 -22.74 33.44 14.91
N GLY A 239 -23.45 34.26 15.69
CA GLY A 239 -22.88 35.02 16.81
C GLY A 239 -22.34 34.21 18.00
N ASN A 240 -22.56 32.89 18.07
CA ASN A 240 -22.02 32.03 19.14
C ASN A 240 -20.72 31.32 18.69
N PRO A 241 -19.54 31.66 19.24
CA PRO A 241 -18.27 31.04 18.87
C PRO A 241 -18.24 29.51 19.04
N ILE A 242 -18.96 28.98 20.03
CA ILE A 242 -19.04 27.54 20.27
C ILE A 242 -19.80 26.85 19.13
N MET A 243 -20.86 27.51 18.62
CA MET A 243 -21.63 27.01 17.48
C MET A 243 -20.82 27.06 16.19
N VAL A 244 -20.01 28.10 15.98
CA VAL A 244 -19.08 28.20 14.84
C VAL A 244 -18.06 27.06 14.87
N VAL A 245 -17.48 26.76 16.04
CA VAL A 245 -16.57 25.61 16.20
C VAL A 245 -17.32 24.29 15.96
N GLY A 246 -18.55 24.15 16.45
CA GLY A 246 -19.39 22.97 16.21
C GLY A 246 -19.68 22.74 14.72
N ILE A 247 -20.06 23.79 13.99
CA ILE A 247 -20.29 23.73 12.53
C ILE A 247 -18.99 23.44 11.79
N ALA A 248 -17.88 24.09 12.18
CA ALA A 248 -16.57 23.82 11.59
C ALA A 248 -16.15 22.35 11.76
N LEU A 249 -16.39 21.75 12.95
CA LEU A 249 -16.13 20.33 13.20
C LEU A 249 -17.07 19.40 12.41
N LEU A 250 -18.31 19.81 12.17
CA LEU A 250 -19.28 19.07 11.35
C LEU A 250 -18.91 19.11 9.87
N VAL A 251 -18.43 20.26 9.37
CA VAL A 251 -18.02 20.44 7.96
C VAL A 251 -16.60 19.90 7.71
N PHE A 252 -15.78 19.75 8.74
CA PHE A 252 -14.40 19.26 8.65
C PHE A 252 -14.21 17.99 7.80
N PRO A 253 -15.06 16.93 7.87
CA PRO A 253 -15.00 15.78 6.95
C PRO A 253 -14.91 16.17 5.47
N LYS A 254 -15.70 17.17 5.04
CA LYS A 254 -15.71 17.67 3.65
C LYS A 254 -14.44 18.42 3.29
N LEU A 255 -13.74 18.97 4.29
CA LEU A 255 -12.50 19.73 4.12
C LEU A 255 -11.24 18.87 4.27
N ALA A 256 -11.36 17.67 4.84
CA ALA A 256 -10.25 16.75 5.08
C ALA A 256 -9.59 16.20 3.79
N LEU A 257 -10.17 16.50 2.63
CA LEU A 257 -9.65 16.23 1.28
C LEU A 257 -8.21 16.74 1.08
N GLY A 258 -7.80 17.80 1.79
CA GLY A 258 -6.45 18.37 1.71
C GLY A 258 -5.38 17.68 2.55
N LEU A 259 -5.61 16.47 3.07
CA LEU A 259 -4.66 15.73 3.93
C LEU A 259 -3.96 14.53 3.25
N SER A 260 -4.35 14.16 2.02
CA SER A 260 -3.83 12.98 1.29
C SER A 260 -2.29 12.90 1.24
N GLY A 261 -1.62 14.03 0.97
CA GLY A 261 -0.18 14.05 0.70
C GLY A 261 0.74 13.63 1.86
N PHE A 262 0.23 13.47 3.09
CA PHE A 262 1.04 13.05 4.24
C PHE A 262 1.47 11.57 4.18
N GLU A 263 0.56 10.66 3.84
CA GLU A 263 0.87 9.22 3.74
C GLU A 263 1.82 8.98 2.55
N THR A 264 1.54 9.61 1.40
CA THR A 264 2.44 9.58 0.24
C THR A 264 3.81 10.19 0.56
N GLY A 265 3.84 11.27 1.36
CA GLY A 265 5.04 11.91 1.88
C GLY A 265 5.98 10.97 2.64
N VAL A 266 5.43 10.08 3.46
CA VAL A 266 6.20 9.06 4.16
C VAL A 266 6.54 7.89 3.24
N ALA A 267 5.65 7.51 2.31
CA ALA A 267 5.89 6.42 1.36
C ALA A 267 7.13 6.66 0.47
N VAL A 268 7.37 7.91 0.04
CA VAL A 268 8.52 8.27 -0.81
C VAL A 268 9.79 8.60 -0.03
N MET A 269 9.77 8.48 1.30
CA MET A 269 10.92 8.73 2.18
C MET A 269 12.23 8.04 1.72
N PRO A 270 12.25 6.79 1.21
CA PRO A 270 13.47 6.14 0.72
C PRO A 270 14.23 6.91 -0.36
N GLN A 271 13.57 7.82 -1.09
CA GLN A 271 14.19 8.64 -2.13
C GLN A 271 15.01 9.81 -1.58
N ILE A 272 14.77 10.18 -0.31
CA ILE A 272 15.45 11.31 0.34
C ILE A 272 16.89 10.89 0.67
N ARG A 273 17.83 11.74 0.25
CA ARG A 273 19.25 11.59 0.59
C ARG A 273 19.46 11.79 2.09
N GLY A 274 19.98 10.75 2.75
CA GLY A 274 20.43 10.77 4.13
C GLY A 274 21.79 11.47 4.32
N HIS A 275 22.26 11.56 5.56
CA HIS A 275 23.64 12.00 5.83
C HIS A 275 24.64 10.93 5.33
N ALA A 276 25.91 11.32 5.18
CA ALA A 276 26.97 10.38 4.79
C ALA A 276 27.16 9.22 5.78
N ALA A 277 26.82 9.42 7.06
CA ALA A 277 26.90 8.42 8.12
C ALA A 277 25.60 7.61 8.33
N ASP A 278 24.53 7.88 7.57
CA ASP A 278 23.27 7.15 7.71
C ASP A 278 23.43 5.70 7.23
N THR A 279 22.97 4.74 8.04
CA THR A 279 22.82 3.33 7.65
C THR A 279 21.35 3.01 7.38
N GLU A 280 21.03 1.87 6.75
CA GLU A 280 19.62 1.47 6.55
C GLU A 280 18.90 1.13 7.87
N GLU A 281 19.63 0.76 8.92
CA GLU A 281 19.08 0.55 10.26
C GLU A 281 18.92 1.85 11.04
N ASN A 282 19.75 2.86 10.78
CA ASN A 282 19.67 4.15 11.46
C ASN A 282 19.75 5.34 10.47
N PRO A 283 18.68 5.61 9.69
CA PRO A 283 18.68 6.64 8.67
C PRO A 283 18.26 8.01 9.23
N ALA A 284 19.00 8.51 10.22
CA ALA A 284 18.65 9.75 10.96
C ALA A 284 18.50 10.98 10.05
N GLY A 285 19.36 11.12 9.04
CA GLY A 285 19.27 12.19 8.05
C GLY A 285 18.06 12.09 7.15
N ARG A 286 17.73 10.88 6.68
CA ARG A 286 16.51 10.63 5.92
C ARG A 286 15.28 11.03 6.73
N ILE A 287 15.18 10.60 7.99
CA ILE A 287 14.06 10.94 8.91
C ILE A 287 13.93 12.45 9.07
N LYS A 288 15.05 13.15 9.30
CA LYS A 288 15.07 14.61 9.44
C LYS A 288 14.64 15.30 8.13
N GLY A 289 15.06 14.78 6.98
CA GLY A 289 14.64 15.24 5.66
C GLY A 289 13.14 15.08 5.45
N THR A 290 12.56 13.93 5.78
CA THR A 290 11.11 13.68 5.69
C THR A 290 10.33 14.63 6.60
N ARG A 291 10.78 14.84 7.84
CA ARG A 291 10.11 15.79 8.75
C ARG A 291 10.13 17.21 8.20
N ARG A 292 11.24 17.65 7.60
CA ARG A 292 11.33 18.95 6.92
C ARG A 292 10.39 19.04 5.73
N LEU A 293 10.36 18.02 4.87
CA LEU A 293 9.42 17.91 3.76
C LEU A 293 7.97 18.11 4.23
N LEU A 294 7.54 17.32 5.22
CA LEU A 294 6.16 17.36 5.72
C LEU A 294 5.82 18.71 6.36
N THR A 295 6.74 19.28 7.16
CA THR A 295 6.53 20.58 7.81
C THR A 295 6.47 21.71 6.79
N THR A 296 7.40 21.75 5.82
CA THR A 296 7.43 22.80 4.80
C THR A 296 6.19 22.74 3.91
N ALA A 297 5.79 21.54 3.47
CA ALA A 297 4.57 21.36 2.70
C ALA A 297 3.33 21.82 3.48
N ALA A 298 3.20 21.39 4.75
CA ALA A 298 2.07 21.74 5.60
C ALA A 298 1.94 23.26 5.81
N VAL A 299 3.06 23.94 6.07
CA VAL A 299 3.08 25.40 6.27
C VAL A 299 2.70 26.14 4.99
N ILE A 300 3.29 25.78 3.84
CA ILE A 300 2.97 26.41 2.54
C ILE A 300 1.47 26.27 2.26
N MET A 301 0.94 25.05 2.39
CA MET A 301 -0.47 24.78 2.12
C MET A 301 -1.40 25.50 3.09
N SER A 302 -1.05 25.56 4.38
CA SER A 302 -1.83 26.28 5.39
C SER A 302 -1.92 27.78 5.08
N SER A 303 -0.82 28.39 4.65
CA SER A 303 -0.81 29.79 4.23
C SER A 303 -1.71 30.03 3.03
N PHE A 304 -1.63 29.17 2.01
CA PHE A 304 -2.51 29.28 0.84
C PHE A 304 -3.98 29.05 1.20
N LEU A 305 -4.31 27.99 1.96
CA LEU A 305 -5.69 27.67 2.31
C LEU A 305 -6.38 28.81 3.08
N ILE A 306 -5.69 29.41 4.05
CA ILE A 306 -6.25 30.55 4.80
C ILE A 306 -6.50 31.74 3.88
N ALA A 307 -5.50 32.12 3.08
CA ALA A 307 -5.60 33.29 2.20
C ALA A 307 -6.66 33.09 1.09
N THR A 308 -6.66 31.92 0.46
CA THR A 308 -7.59 31.57 -0.61
C THR A 308 -9.00 31.40 -0.10
N SER A 309 -9.24 30.70 1.02
CA SER A 309 -10.59 30.57 1.58
C SER A 309 -11.19 31.91 1.98
N PHE A 310 -10.39 32.88 2.43
CA PHE A 310 -10.88 34.21 2.76
C PHE A 310 -11.20 35.01 1.50
N THR A 311 -10.25 35.10 0.56
CA THR A 311 -10.42 35.89 -0.68
C THR A 311 -11.55 35.36 -1.55
N THR A 312 -11.72 34.04 -1.66
CA THR A 312 -12.80 33.47 -2.49
C THR A 312 -14.18 33.77 -1.92
N VAL A 313 -14.37 33.68 -0.61
CA VAL A 313 -15.67 33.94 0.03
C VAL A 313 -16.06 35.41 -0.02
N VAL A 314 -15.07 36.32 0.05
CA VAL A 314 -15.33 37.76 -0.01
C VAL A 314 -15.59 38.25 -1.43
N LEU A 315 -14.90 37.69 -2.44
CA LEU A 315 -14.93 38.21 -3.81
C LEU A 315 -15.89 37.47 -4.74
N ILE A 316 -16.23 36.21 -4.47
CA ILE A 316 -17.06 35.40 -5.37
C ILE A 316 -18.50 35.35 -4.84
N PRO A 317 -19.51 35.66 -5.67
CA PRO A 317 -20.91 35.49 -5.30
C PRO A 317 -21.28 34.02 -5.01
N ASP A 318 -22.14 33.79 -4.01
CA ASP A 318 -22.57 32.44 -3.58
C ASP A 318 -23.13 31.56 -4.71
N GLN A 319 -23.77 32.17 -5.72
CA GLN A 319 -24.37 31.47 -6.86
C GLN A 319 -23.31 30.82 -7.77
N GLU A 320 -22.12 31.40 -7.86
CA GLU A 320 -21.05 30.90 -8.73
C GLU A 320 -20.39 29.63 -8.18
N PHE A 321 -20.54 29.35 -6.89
CA PHE A 321 -20.09 28.11 -6.26
C PHE A 321 -21.05 26.93 -6.47
N GLN A 322 -22.29 27.19 -6.87
CA GLN A 322 -23.30 26.14 -7.05
C GLN A 322 -23.00 25.30 -8.31
N PRO A 323 -23.54 24.06 -8.41
CA PRO A 323 -23.40 23.25 -9.62
C PRO A 323 -23.84 24.01 -10.88
N GLY A 324 -22.93 24.12 -11.85
CA GLY A 324 -23.12 24.89 -13.09
C GLY A 324 -22.61 26.33 -13.06
N GLY A 325 -22.22 26.85 -11.89
CA GLY A 325 -21.53 28.14 -11.74
C GLY A 325 -20.08 28.08 -12.21
N GLN A 326 -19.50 29.24 -12.54
CA GLN A 326 -18.14 29.34 -13.10
C GLN A 326 -17.03 29.13 -12.06
N ALA A 327 -17.36 29.26 -10.76
CA ALA A 327 -16.41 29.03 -9.67
C ALA A 327 -16.52 27.61 -9.06
N ASN A 328 -17.50 26.80 -9.48
CA ASN A 328 -17.66 25.44 -8.97
C ASN A 328 -16.44 24.57 -9.31
N GLY A 329 -15.75 24.09 -8.27
CA GLY A 329 -14.51 23.31 -8.41
C GLY A 329 -13.28 24.09 -8.88
N ARG A 330 -13.39 25.40 -9.20
CA ARG A 330 -12.30 26.19 -9.81
C ARG A 330 -12.21 27.65 -9.36
N ALA A 331 -12.55 27.92 -8.10
CA ALA A 331 -12.67 29.29 -7.55
C ALA A 331 -11.44 30.19 -7.80
N LEU A 332 -10.22 29.67 -7.68
CA LEU A 332 -9.01 30.46 -7.95
C LEU A 332 -8.79 30.74 -9.44
N ALA A 333 -9.14 29.79 -10.31
CA ALA A 333 -9.09 30.03 -11.75
C ALA A 333 -10.13 31.08 -12.15
N PHE A 334 -11.33 31.05 -11.57
CA PHE A 334 -12.34 32.09 -11.76
C PHE A 334 -11.80 33.48 -11.41
N LEU A 335 -11.18 33.63 -10.23
CA LEU A 335 -10.57 34.90 -9.81
C LEU A 335 -9.40 35.32 -10.71
N ALA A 336 -8.59 34.37 -11.18
CA ALA A 336 -7.49 34.64 -12.10
C ALA A 336 -8.00 35.20 -13.44
N HIS A 337 -9.06 34.61 -14.01
CA HIS A 337 -9.69 35.13 -15.23
C HIS A 337 -10.33 36.49 -15.01
N GLN A 338 -11.02 36.68 -13.87
CA GLN A 338 -11.73 37.91 -13.55
C GLN A 338 -10.78 39.10 -13.33
N TYR A 339 -9.71 38.93 -12.54
CA TYR A 339 -8.87 40.04 -12.07
C TYR A 339 -7.53 40.17 -12.80
N LEU A 340 -7.03 39.10 -13.45
CA LEU A 340 -5.76 39.10 -14.19
C LEU A 340 -5.97 38.91 -15.70
N GLY A 341 -7.22 38.73 -16.14
CA GLY A 341 -7.60 38.59 -17.54
C GLY A 341 -7.41 37.19 -18.12
N VAL A 342 -8.02 36.98 -19.29
CA VAL A 342 -8.13 35.66 -19.96
C VAL A 342 -6.76 35.04 -20.27
N GLY A 343 -5.77 35.85 -20.64
CA GLY A 343 -4.42 35.36 -20.95
C GLY A 343 -3.75 34.73 -19.72
N PHE A 344 -3.71 35.46 -18.60
CA PHE A 344 -3.14 34.94 -17.36
C PHE A 344 -3.98 33.77 -16.82
N GLY A 345 -5.31 33.91 -16.81
CA GLY A 345 -6.22 32.85 -16.37
C GLY A 345 -6.04 31.55 -17.16
N THR A 346 -5.72 31.63 -18.46
CA THR A 346 -5.41 30.44 -19.27
C THR A 346 -4.06 29.81 -18.90
N VAL A 347 -3.03 30.61 -18.65
CA VAL A 347 -1.75 30.09 -18.17
C VAL A 347 -1.93 29.42 -16.79
N TYR A 348 -2.75 30.01 -15.93
CA TYR A 348 -3.14 29.43 -14.65
C TYR A 348 -3.86 28.09 -14.86
N ASP A 349 -4.88 28.03 -15.70
CA ASP A 349 -5.59 26.77 -16.01
C ASP A 349 -4.63 25.69 -16.54
N ILE A 350 -3.74 26.01 -17.48
CA ILE A 350 -2.74 25.05 -17.99
C ILE A 350 -1.86 24.51 -16.85
N SER A 351 -1.42 25.40 -15.95
CA SER A 351 -0.64 24.98 -14.79
C SER A 351 -1.44 24.10 -13.82
N THR A 352 -2.72 24.42 -13.60
CA THR A 352 -3.64 23.66 -12.74
C THR A 352 -3.90 22.27 -13.33
N ILE A 353 -4.19 22.19 -14.63
CA ILE A 353 -4.35 20.94 -15.38
C ILE A 353 -3.10 20.08 -15.26
N ALA A 354 -1.91 20.68 -15.45
CA ALA A 354 -0.66 19.94 -15.42
C ALA A 354 -0.33 19.40 -14.03
N ILE A 355 -0.54 20.17 -12.96
CA ILE A 355 -0.30 19.70 -11.58
C ILE A 355 -1.33 18.64 -11.16
N LEU A 356 -2.61 18.80 -11.48
CA LEU A 356 -3.68 17.83 -11.20
C LEU A 356 -3.44 16.52 -11.96
N TRP A 357 -3.14 16.58 -13.25
CA TRP A 357 -2.78 15.39 -14.02
C TRP A 357 -1.58 14.66 -13.40
N PHE A 358 -0.56 15.40 -12.97
CA PHE A 358 0.63 14.82 -12.36
C PHE A 358 0.40 14.37 -10.90
N ALA A 359 -0.61 14.87 -10.19
CA ALA A 359 -1.02 14.35 -8.88
C ALA A 359 -1.38 12.86 -8.96
N GLY A 360 -1.99 12.42 -10.08
CA GLY A 360 -2.20 11.00 -10.36
C GLY A 360 -0.91 10.18 -10.40
N ALA A 361 0.25 10.77 -10.73
CA ALA A 361 1.54 10.09 -10.67
C ALA A 361 1.97 9.79 -9.23
N SER A 362 1.68 10.68 -8.29
CA SER A 362 1.92 10.47 -6.86
C SER A 362 1.10 9.28 -6.33
N ALA A 363 -0.17 9.19 -6.74
CA ALA A 363 -1.06 8.10 -6.36
C ALA A 363 -0.67 6.74 -7.00
N MET A 364 -0.33 6.73 -8.29
CA MET A 364 0.23 5.55 -8.97
C MET A 364 1.52 5.08 -8.28
N ALA A 365 2.40 6.01 -7.92
CA ALA A 365 3.62 5.73 -7.15
C ALA A 365 3.31 5.09 -5.78
N GLY A 366 2.29 5.59 -5.07
CA GLY A 366 1.80 5.02 -3.81
C GLY A 366 1.36 3.56 -3.96
N LEU A 367 0.51 3.27 -4.95
CA LEU A 367 0.05 1.90 -5.24
C LEU A 367 1.18 0.95 -5.62
N LEU A 368 2.10 1.41 -6.48
CA LEU A 368 3.27 0.64 -6.90
C LEU A 368 4.28 0.40 -5.78
N ASN A 369 4.23 1.17 -4.68
CA ASN A 369 5.00 0.90 -3.48
C ASN A 369 4.27 -0.08 -2.54
N LEU A 370 2.97 0.13 -2.29
CA LEU A 370 2.21 -0.67 -1.33
C LEU A 370 1.93 -2.09 -1.83
N VAL A 371 1.43 -2.24 -3.06
CA VAL A 371 0.92 -3.53 -3.55
C VAL A 371 2.03 -4.59 -3.66
N PRO A 372 3.17 -4.36 -4.33
CA PRO A 372 4.25 -5.35 -4.41
C PRO A 372 4.87 -5.71 -3.06
N ARG A 373 4.77 -4.82 -2.07
CA ARG A 373 5.39 -4.98 -0.76
C ARG A 373 4.55 -5.81 0.20
N TYR A 374 3.24 -5.59 0.23
CA TYR A 374 2.33 -6.30 1.14
C TYR A 374 1.71 -7.53 0.49
N LEU A 375 1.15 -7.39 -0.72
CA LEU A 375 0.31 -8.42 -1.33
C LEU A 375 1.08 -9.73 -1.61
N PRO A 376 2.27 -9.71 -2.24
CA PRO A 376 3.08 -10.93 -2.43
C PRO A 376 3.63 -11.51 -1.14
N ARG A 377 4.04 -10.66 -0.18
CA ARG A 377 4.65 -11.08 1.08
C ARG A 377 3.71 -11.97 1.86
N TYR A 378 2.43 -11.64 1.93
CA TYR A 378 1.46 -12.47 2.62
C TYR A 378 0.94 -13.68 1.81
N GLY A 379 1.53 -13.98 0.66
CA GLY A 379 1.05 -15.08 -0.21
C GLY A 379 -0.19 -14.71 -1.02
N MET A 380 -0.55 -13.42 -1.03
CA MET A 380 -1.87 -12.91 -1.41
C MET A 380 -1.94 -12.32 -2.81
N ALA A 381 -0.85 -12.39 -3.59
CA ALA A 381 -0.89 -11.98 -4.99
C ALA A 381 -0.10 -12.95 -5.87
N PRO A 382 -0.52 -13.13 -7.14
CA PRO A 382 0.28 -13.84 -8.12
C PRO A 382 1.70 -13.26 -8.21
N GLY A 383 2.68 -14.09 -8.54
CA GLY A 383 4.08 -13.64 -8.66
C GLY A 383 4.26 -12.42 -9.57
N TRP A 384 3.43 -12.28 -10.62
CA TRP A 384 3.46 -11.12 -11.51
C TRP A 384 3.13 -9.78 -10.84
N ALA A 385 2.43 -9.78 -9.70
CA ALA A 385 2.14 -8.56 -8.94
C ALA A 385 3.40 -7.94 -8.30
N ARG A 386 4.56 -8.63 -8.37
CA ARG A 386 5.87 -8.02 -8.06
C ARG A 386 6.38 -7.12 -9.20
N ALA A 387 5.87 -7.29 -10.42
CA ALA A 387 6.30 -6.52 -11.59
C ALA A 387 5.50 -5.21 -11.72
N VAL A 388 6.23 -4.11 -11.97
CA VAL A 388 5.66 -2.75 -12.04
C VAL A 388 4.74 -2.59 -13.26
N ARG A 389 5.19 -2.99 -14.45
CA ARG A 389 4.45 -2.74 -15.71
C ARG A 389 3.06 -3.39 -15.75
N PRO A 390 2.90 -4.68 -15.36
CA PRO A 390 1.57 -5.29 -15.29
C PRO A 390 0.64 -4.57 -14.30
N LEU A 391 1.15 -4.15 -13.14
CA LEU A 391 0.37 -3.39 -12.17
C LEU A 391 -0.12 -2.05 -12.72
N VAL A 392 0.74 -1.32 -13.44
CA VAL A 392 0.34 -0.07 -14.12
C VAL A 392 -0.86 -0.33 -15.03
N LEU A 393 -0.81 -1.37 -15.87
CA LEU A 393 -1.92 -1.70 -16.78
C LEU A 393 -3.21 -2.04 -16.03
N VAL A 394 -3.12 -2.83 -14.96
CA VAL A 394 -4.28 -3.18 -14.12
C VAL A 394 -4.89 -1.94 -13.48
N PHE A 395 -4.06 -1.07 -12.90
CA PHE A 395 -4.52 0.16 -12.28
C PHE A 395 -5.12 1.13 -13.30
N THR A 396 -4.54 1.25 -14.50
CA THR A 396 -5.12 2.05 -15.58
C THR A 396 -6.48 1.52 -16.02
N LEU A 397 -6.64 0.19 -16.14
CA LEU A 397 -7.92 -0.41 -16.50
C LEU A 397 -9.00 -0.17 -15.43
N ILE A 398 -8.63 -0.31 -14.15
CA ILE A 398 -9.52 0.00 -13.03
C ILE A 398 -9.86 1.50 -13.04
N GLY A 399 -8.88 2.37 -13.28
CA GLY A 399 -9.08 3.82 -13.41
C GLY A 399 -10.07 4.16 -14.52
N PHE A 400 -9.93 3.55 -15.71
CA PHE A 400 -10.90 3.72 -16.80
C PHE A 400 -12.31 3.29 -16.39
N LEU A 401 -12.44 2.12 -15.74
CA LEU A 401 -13.73 1.64 -15.26
C LEU A 401 -14.37 2.63 -14.27
N ILE A 402 -13.61 3.15 -13.33
CA ILE A 402 -14.10 4.16 -12.37
C ILE A 402 -14.50 5.45 -13.08
N THR A 403 -13.68 5.94 -14.02
CA THR A 403 -14.03 7.11 -14.84
C THR A 403 -15.36 6.92 -15.56
N PHE A 404 -15.65 5.74 -16.11
CA PHE A 404 -16.94 5.43 -16.72
C PHE A 404 -18.07 5.36 -15.68
N LEU A 405 -17.87 4.68 -14.56
CA LEU A 405 -18.90 4.52 -13.52
C LEU A 405 -19.30 5.87 -12.88
N PHE A 406 -18.37 6.81 -12.79
CA PHE A 406 -18.58 8.14 -12.23
C PHE A 406 -18.81 9.22 -13.29
N ASN A 407 -18.92 8.86 -14.58
CA ASN A 407 -19.04 9.82 -15.70
C ASN A 407 -17.98 10.94 -15.70
N ALA A 408 -16.77 10.63 -15.21
CA ALA A 408 -15.70 11.60 -14.99
C ALA A 408 -16.13 12.82 -14.15
N ASP A 409 -17.01 12.61 -13.16
CA ASP A 409 -17.49 13.66 -12.26
C ASP A 409 -16.64 13.71 -10.97
N VAL A 410 -16.21 14.91 -10.60
CA VAL A 410 -15.35 15.16 -9.42
C VAL A 410 -16.15 15.05 -8.13
N ASP A 411 -17.35 15.63 -8.10
CA ASP A 411 -18.19 15.69 -6.90
C ASP A 411 -18.68 14.30 -6.49
N ALA A 412 -19.04 13.47 -7.48
CA ALA A 412 -19.47 12.10 -7.29
C ALA A 412 -18.35 11.19 -6.74
N GLN A 413 -17.09 11.49 -7.05
CA GLN A 413 -15.93 10.74 -6.55
C GLN A 413 -15.42 11.24 -5.19
N GLY A 414 -15.71 12.50 -4.83
CA GLY A 414 -15.14 13.16 -3.64
C GLY A 414 -15.41 12.42 -2.32
N GLY A 415 -16.57 11.77 -2.18
CA GLY A 415 -16.90 10.98 -0.97
C GLY A 415 -16.02 9.74 -0.78
N ALA A 416 -15.66 9.08 -1.87
CA ALA A 416 -14.79 7.90 -1.83
C ALA A 416 -13.35 8.26 -1.51
N TYR A 417 -12.85 9.34 -2.11
CA TYR A 417 -11.54 9.90 -1.80
C TYR A 417 -11.45 10.33 -0.32
N ALA A 418 -12.40 11.11 0.18
CA ALA A 418 -12.44 11.51 1.59
C ALA A 418 -12.43 10.31 2.55
N THR A 419 -13.18 9.25 2.23
CA THR A 419 -13.23 8.03 3.03
C THR A 419 -11.88 7.32 3.06
N GLY A 420 -11.23 7.17 1.91
CA GLY A 420 -9.91 6.55 1.79
C GLY A 420 -8.86 7.27 2.65
N VAL A 421 -8.70 8.58 2.44
CA VAL A 421 -7.74 9.42 3.19
C VAL A 421 -8.02 9.36 4.69
N LEU A 422 -9.28 9.57 5.12
CA LEU A 422 -9.62 9.64 6.55
C LEU A 422 -9.35 8.32 7.29
N VAL A 423 -9.60 7.17 6.65
CA VAL A 423 -9.29 5.87 7.25
C VAL A 423 -7.79 5.68 7.40
N LEU A 424 -6.97 6.08 6.42
CA LEU A 424 -5.51 6.02 6.53
C LEU A 424 -5.00 6.94 7.64
N MET A 425 -5.48 8.20 7.70
CA MET A 425 -5.13 9.15 8.76
C MET A 425 -5.51 8.63 10.15
N THR A 426 -6.70 8.04 10.28
CA THR A 426 -7.17 7.41 11.52
C THR A 426 -6.28 6.25 11.91
N SER A 427 -5.93 5.40 10.95
CA SER A 427 -5.03 4.26 11.17
C SER A 427 -3.66 4.72 11.67
N ALA A 428 -3.10 5.79 11.08
CA ALA A 428 -1.83 6.39 11.50
C ALA A 428 -1.91 6.96 12.92
N ALA A 429 -2.97 7.71 13.24
CA ALA A 429 -3.17 8.28 14.57
C ALA A 429 -3.31 7.20 15.64
N VAL A 430 -4.05 6.12 15.36
CA VAL A 430 -4.18 4.96 16.26
C VAL A 430 -2.84 4.22 16.41
N ALA A 431 -2.13 3.96 15.31
CA ALA A 431 -0.82 3.29 15.33
C ALA A 431 0.17 4.03 16.21
N VAL A 432 0.26 5.36 16.03
CA VAL A 432 1.15 6.22 16.80
C VAL A 432 0.74 6.28 18.28
N THR A 433 -0.56 6.30 18.58
CA THR A 433 -1.06 6.26 19.96
C THR A 433 -0.67 4.96 20.66
N LEU A 434 -0.87 3.81 19.99
CA LEU A 434 -0.51 2.50 20.50
C LEU A 434 1.00 2.35 20.68
N SER A 435 1.80 2.85 19.72
CA SER A 435 3.25 2.88 19.83
C SER A 435 3.72 3.72 21.03
N ALA A 436 3.18 4.93 21.20
CA ALA A 436 3.51 5.79 22.35
C ALA A 436 3.14 5.11 23.69
N ARG A 437 2.00 4.41 23.74
CA ARG A 437 1.58 3.63 24.90
C ARG A 437 2.54 2.48 25.20
N ARG A 438 2.95 1.71 24.19
CA ARG A 438 3.91 0.60 24.33
C ARG A 438 5.28 1.09 24.81
N ALA A 439 5.71 2.26 24.32
CA ALA A 439 6.93 2.95 24.76
C ALA A 439 6.81 3.64 26.14
N ARG A 440 5.69 3.48 26.86
CA ARG A 440 5.40 4.08 28.18
C ARG A 440 5.46 5.62 28.21
N GLN A 441 5.23 6.30 27.08
CA GLN A 441 5.31 7.76 26.94
C GLN A 441 3.99 8.45 27.31
N ARG A 442 3.59 8.40 28.59
CA ARG A 442 2.23 8.81 29.08
C ARG A 442 1.71 10.13 28.49
N LYS A 443 2.50 11.21 28.53
CA LYS A 443 2.07 12.53 27.99
C LYS A 443 1.79 12.49 26.48
N ARG A 444 2.64 11.80 25.72
CA ARG A 444 2.49 11.65 24.27
C ARG A 444 1.33 10.71 23.94
N THR A 445 1.09 9.67 24.74
CA THR A 445 -0.08 8.79 24.57
C THR A 445 -1.38 9.57 24.70
N VAL A 446 -1.49 10.47 25.68
CA VAL A 446 -2.68 11.33 25.82
C VAL A 446 -2.82 12.27 24.62
N GLY A 447 -1.74 12.96 24.22
CA GLY A 447 -1.77 13.86 23.08
C GLY A 447 -2.18 13.17 21.77
N PHE A 448 -1.54 12.05 21.43
CA PHE A 448 -1.91 11.27 20.25
C PHE A 448 -3.29 10.62 20.38
N GLY A 449 -3.70 10.23 21.59
CA GLY A 449 -5.03 9.69 21.85
C GLY A 449 -6.14 10.71 21.55
N ILE A 450 -5.95 11.99 21.90
CA ILE A 450 -6.89 13.06 21.54
C ILE A 450 -6.97 13.19 20.02
N ILE A 451 -5.83 13.20 19.32
CA ILE A 451 -5.78 13.28 17.85
C ILE A 451 -6.49 12.08 17.21
N ALA A 452 -6.26 10.87 17.74
CA ALA A 452 -6.93 9.66 17.27
C ALA A 452 -8.45 9.74 17.45
N VAL A 453 -8.94 10.26 18.59
CA VAL A 453 -10.38 10.47 18.81
C VAL A 453 -10.97 11.44 17.78
N VAL A 454 -10.27 12.55 17.48
CA VAL A 454 -10.71 13.50 16.45
C VAL A 454 -10.83 12.81 15.09
N PHE A 455 -9.80 12.11 14.62
CA PHE A 455 -9.85 11.41 13.33
C PHE A 455 -10.87 10.28 13.28
N ILE A 456 -11.07 9.53 14.38
CA ILE A 456 -12.12 8.51 14.49
C ILE A 456 -13.49 9.17 14.33
N TYR A 457 -13.74 10.26 15.06
CA TYR A 457 -14.99 11.01 14.95
C TYR A 457 -15.22 11.51 13.52
N THR A 458 -14.21 12.14 12.90
CA THR A 458 -14.32 12.63 11.52
C THR A 458 -14.58 11.51 10.53
N THR A 459 -13.91 10.37 10.68
CA THR A 459 -14.11 9.21 9.80
C THR A 459 -15.53 8.67 9.93
N ILE A 460 -16.06 8.54 11.16
CA ILE A 460 -17.43 8.09 11.40
C ILE A 460 -18.43 9.11 10.83
N ALA A 461 -18.22 10.40 11.06
CA ALA A 461 -19.08 11.46 10.52
C ALA A 461 -19.10 11.44 8.99
N ASN A 462 -17.94 11.30 8.35
CA ASN A 462 -17.82 11.17 6.90
C ASN A 462 -18.57 9.94 6.37
N ILE A 463 -18.45 8.81 7.05
CA ILE A 463 -19.14 7.56 6.71
C ILE A 463 -20.66 7.72 6.69
N PHE A 464 -21.21 8.48 7.65
CA PHE A 464 -22.65 8.77 7.71
C PHE A 464 -23.08 9.81 6.69
N GLU A 465 -22.30 10.88 6.46
CA GLU A 465 -22.61 11.89 5.45
C GLU A 465 -22.47 11.36 4.01
N ARG A 466 -21.48 10.50 3.77
CA ARG A 466 -21.04 10.03 2.44
C ARG A 466 -20.88 8.50 2.39
N PRO A 467 -21.98 7.74 2.53
CA PRO A 467 -21.95 6.28 2.57
C PRO A 467 -21.43 5.64 1.26
N GLU A 468 -21.47 6.37 0.14
CA GLU A 468 -20.90 5.94 -1.13
C GLU A 468 -19.41 5.58 -1.02
N GLY A 469 -18.65 6.28 -0.16
CA GLY A 469 -17.24 6.01 0.00
C GLY A 469 -16.94 4.63 0.58
N ILE A 470 -17.74 4.17 1.55
CA ILE A 470 -17.62 2.78 2.05
C ILE A 470 -18.02 1.77 0.98
N ARG A 471 -19.06 2.06 0.18
CA ARG A 471 -19.51 1.12 -0.87
C ARG A 471 -18.38 0.82 -1.85
N ILE A 472 -17.65 1.85 -2.27
CA ILE A 472 -16.48 1.67 -3.15
C ILE A 472 -15.37 0.94 -2.42
N ALA A 473 -15.03 1.37 -1.19
CA ALA A 473 -13.99 0.72 -0.40
C ALA A 473 -14.27 -0.77 -0.18
N ALA A 474 -15.54 -1.14 0.05
CA ALA A 474 -15.96 -2.53 0.21
C ALA A 474 -15.70 -3.37 -1.05
N ILE A 475 -15.89 -2.80 -2.26
CA ILE A 475 -15.58 -3.49 -3.53
C ILE A 475 -14.07 -3.73 -3.64
N PHE A 476 -13.24 -2.74 -3.33
CA PHE A 476 -11.78 -2.92 -3.32
C PHE A 476 -11.33 -3.93 -2.27
N ILE A 477 -11.85 -3.83 -1.05
CA ILE A 477 -11.54 -4.76 0.05
C ILE A 477 -11.94 -6.18 -0.36
N LEU A 478 -13.16 -6.38 -0.88
CA LEU A 478 -13.64 -7.68 -1.32
C LEU A 478 -12.80 -8.21 -2.49
N GLY A 479 -12.50 -7.38 -3.48
CA GLY A 479 -11.66 -7.74 -4.63
C GLY A 479 -10.26 -8.18 -4.20
N ILE A 480 -9.63 -7.42 -3.29
CA ILE A 480 -8.34 -7.79 -2.71
C ILE A 480 -8.47 -9.10 -1.94
N ILE A 481 -9.46 -9.27 -1.07
CA ILE A 481 -9.66 -10.51 -0.29
C ILE A 481 -9.87 -11.72 -1.21
N VAL A 482 -10.70 -11.60 -2.26
CA VAL A 482 -10.98 -12.68 -3.21
C VAL A 482 -9.73 -13.04 -4.00
N ILE A 483 -9.02 -12.06 -4.55
CA ILE A 483 -7.75 -12.31 -5.27
C ILE A 483 -6.71 -12.92 -4.33
N SER A 484 -6.67 -12.44 -3.08
CA SER A 484 -5.78 -12.96 -2.03
C SER A 484 -6.06 -14.41 -1.72
N LEU A 485 -7.33 -14.77 -1.56
CA LEU A 485 -7.76 -16.14 -1.27
C LEU A 485 -7.49 -17.07 -2.45
N LEU A 486 -7.82 -16.65 -3.67
CA LEU A 486 -7.56 -17.42 -4.90
C LEU A 486 -6.06 -17.65 -5.12
N SER A 487 -5.25 -16.59 -4.95
CA SER A 487 -3.80 -16.68 -5.02
C SER A 487 -3.25 -17.65 -3.96
N ARG A 488 -3.77 -17.56 -2.74
CA ARG A 488 -3.34 -18.39 -1.62
C ARG A 488 -3.67 -19.87 -1.82
N ILE A 489 -4.87 -20.20 -2.31
CA ILE A 489 -5.27 -21.57 -2.63
C ILE A 489 -4.36 -22.17 -3.71
N ARG A 490 -4.01 -21.38 -4.74
CA ARG A 490 -3.12 -21.87 -5.79
C ARG A 490 -1.70 -22.10 -5.27
N ARG A 491 -1.17 -21.15 -4.50
CA ARG A 491 0.22 -21.22 -4.00
C ARG A 491 0.39 -22.20 -2.83
N SER A 492 -0.66 -22.55 -2.11
CA SER A 492 -0.56 -23.49 -0.98
C SER A 492 -0.06 -24.88 -1.40
N PHE A 493 -0.10 -25.21 -2.69
CA PHE A 493 0.40 -26.47 -3.24
C PHE A 493 1.80 -26.36 -3.89
N GLU A 494 2.38 -25.15 -4.02
CA GLU A 494 3.72 -24.93 -4.57
C GLU A 494 4.84 -25.23 -3.55
N LEU A 495 6.04 -25.59 -3.98
CA LEU A 495 7.21 -25.70 -3.09
C LEU A 495 7.73 -24.31 -2.73
N HIS A 496 7.94 -24.08 -1.43
CA HIS A 496 8.30 -22.77 -0.87
C HIS A 496 9.80 -22.67 -0.51
N ALA A 497 10.50 -23.80 -0.41
CA ALA A 497 11.91 -23.82 -0.05
C ALA A 497 12.79 -23.40 -1.24
N THR A 498 13.56 -22.33 -1.07
CA THR A 498 14.57 -21.93 -2.06
C THR A 498 15.82 -22.80 -1.96
N HIS A 499 16.24 -23.12 -0.73
CA HIS A 499 17.30 -24.07 -0.42
C HIS A 499 16.96 -24.82 0.87
N VAL A 500 17.38 -26.09 0.94
CA VAL A 500 17.33 -26.91 2.15
C VAL A 500 18.77 -27.17 2.57
N HIS A 501 19.09 -26.85 3.82
CA HIS A 501 20.39 -27.07 4.43
C HIS A 501 20.25 -28.08 5.56
N LEU A 502 20.92 -29.21 5.44
CA LEU A 502 21.04 -30.20 6.50
C LEU A 502 22.27 -29.87 7.34
N ASP A 503 22.11 -29.81 8.65
CA ASP A 503 23.24 -29.73 9.55
C ASP A 503 24.03 -31.06 9.56
N ARG A 504 25.17 -31.03 10.26
CA ARG A 504 26.06 -32.20 10.32
C ARG A 504 25.37 -33.42 10.96
N GLN A 505 24.57 -33.21 12.01
CA GLN A 505 23.94 -34.29 12.75
C GLN A 505 22.80 -34.94 11.94
N ALA A 506 22.01 -34.14 11.22
CA ALA A 506 20.99 -34.63 10.28
C ALA A 506 21.61 -35.49 9.18
N LEU A 507 22.77 -35.08 8.64
CA LEU A 507 23.51 -35.88 7.66
C LEU A 507 24.01 -37.21 8.24
N GLU A 508 24.48 -37.22 9.49
CA GLU A 508 24.92 -38.43 10.19
C GLU A 508 23.77 -39.41 10.45
N PHE A 509 22.58 -38.92 10.81
CA PHE A 509 21.40 -39.77 10.96
C PHE A 509 21.01 -40.45 9.65
N MET A 510 21.06 -39.71 8.53
CA MET A 510 20.70 -40.27 7.22
C MET A 510 21.76 -41.22 6.66
N SER A 511 23.05 -41.04 6.99
CA SER A 511 24.12 -41.91 6.50
C SER A 511 24.17 -43.29 7.16
N THR A 512 23.40 -43.48 8.24
CA THR A 512 23.30 -44.76 8.95
C THR A 512 22.50 -45.80 8.13
N ASN A 513 21.56 -45.36 7.29
CA ASN A 513 20.75 -46.20 6.41
C ASN A 513 21.30 -46.16 4.97
N LEU A 514 22.21 -47.07 4.63
CA LEU A 514 22.90 -47.09 3.32
C LEU A 514 22.16 -47.86 2.22
N ASN A 515 21.14 -48.66 2.57
CA ASN A 515 20.37 -49.48 1.63
C ASN A 515 18.86 -49.42 1.97
N GLY A 516 18.01 -49.31 0.95
CA GLY A 516 16.54 -49.28 1.11
C GLY A 516 15.94 -47.87 1.26
N PRO A 517 14.61 -47.76 1.40
CA PRO A 517 13.91 -46.48 1.47
C PRO A 517 14.04 -45.83 2.84
N ILE A 518 14.35 -44.53 2.91
CA ILE A 518 14.49 -43.81 4.19
C ILE A 518 13.10 -43.63 4.83
N ALA A 519 12.84 -44.30 5.94
CA ALA A 519 11.57 -44.21 6.68
C ALA A 519 11.54 -42.98 7.60
N LEU A 520 10.56 -42.10 7.37
CA LEU A 520 10.31 -40.89 8.12
C LEU A 520 8.92 -40.95 8.78
N ILE A 521 8.83 -40.68 10.07
CA ILE A 521 7.56 -40.62 10.81
C ILE A 521 7.24 -39.16 11.09
N ALA A 522 6.12 -38.66 10.59
CA ALA A 522 5.68 -37.30 10.87
C ALA A 522 5.22 -37.17 12.33
N HIS A 523 5.81 -36.22 13.06
CA HIS A 523 5.53 -36.01 14.48
C HIS A 523 5.18 -34.54 14.78
N GLU A 524 4.28 -34.35 15.75
CA GLU A 524 3.76 -33.03 16.13
C GLU A 524 4.62 -32.44 17.26
N PRO A 525 5.23 -31.25 17.08
CA PRO A 525 6.18 -30.68 18.04
C PRO A 525 5.55 -30.23 19.37
N LEU A 526 4.22 -30.34 19.52
CA LEU A 526 3.51 -30.05 20.77
C LEU A 526 3.53 -31.23 21.76
N ARG A 527 3.86 -32.44 21.32
CA ARG A 527 3.82 -33.68 22.13
C ARG A 527 5.23 -34.25 22.35
N LEU A 528 6.04 -33.56 23.16
CA LEU A 528 7.47 -33.89 23.34
C LEU A 528 7.78 -34.91 24.45
N THR A 529 6.79 -35.64 24.96
CA THR A 529 6.98 -36.65 26.03
C THR A 529 7.54 -37.96 25.45
N ALA A 530 8.32 -38.70 26.24
CA ALA A 530 8.88 -39.99 25.81
C ALA A 530 7.79 -40.98 25.37
N GLU A 531 6.69 -41.07 26.14
CA GLU A 531 5.52 -41.89 25.82
C GLU A 531 4.92 -41.56 24.45
N ALA A 532 4.86 -40.27 24.06
CA ALA A 532 4.30 -39.86 22.78
C ALA A 532 5.13 -40.35 21.58
N TYR A 533 6.47 -40.36 21.70
CA TYR A 533 7.35 -40.90 20.65
C TYR A 533 7.22 -42.43 20.56
N GLU A 534 7.19 -43.14 21.70
CA GLU A 534 7.03 -44.60 21.73
C GLU A 534 5.68 -45.03 21.17
N GLU A 535 4.58 -44.40 21.57
CA GLU A 535 3.24 -44.67 21.04
C GLU A 535 3.18 -44.41 19.53
N LYS A 536 3.80 -43.32 19.06
CA LYS A 536 3.81 -42.96 17.65
C LYS A 536 4.61 -43.97 16.81
N LEU A 537 5.78 -44.39 17.30
CA LEU A 537 6.61 -45.40 16.65
C LEU A 537 5.91 -46.76 16.60
N THR A 538 5.36 -47.21 17.73
CA THR A 538 4.61 -48.48 17.83
C THR A 538 3.43 -48.49 16.88
N SER A 539 2.63 -47.42 16.87
CA SER A 539 1.51 -47.27 15.95
C SER A 539 1.94 -47.28 14.48
N ALA A 540 3.07 -46.65 14.13
CA ALA A 540 3.59 -46.67 12.76
C ALA A 540 4.06 -48.07 12.34
N ILE A 541 4.72 -48.81 13.24
CA ILE A 541 5.13 -50.20 13.04
C ILE A 541 3.91 -51.11 12.83
N GLU A 542 2.91 -51.03 13.72
CA GLU A 542 1.72 -51.88 13.67
C GLU A 542 0.86 -51.64 12.43
N VAL A 543 0.62 -50.38 12.08
CA VAL A 543 -0.31 -50.03 10.99
C VAL A 543 0.39 -50.10 9.63
N SER A 544 1.62 -49.60 9.53
CA SER A 544 2.36 -49.51 8.27
C SER A 544 3.34 -50.66 8.03
N HIS A 545 3.40 -51.64 8.95
CA HIS A 545 4.26 -52.83 8.88
C HIS A 545 5.74 -52.49 8.66
N ILE A 546 6.22 -51.42 9.31
CA ILE A 546 7.64 -51.01 9.26
C ILE A 546 8.47 -52.10 10.00
N PRO A 547 9.58 -52.60 9.43
CA PRO A 547 10.42 -53.58 10.11
C PRO A 547 10.94 -53.05 11.45
N VAL A 548 10.91 -53.88 12.49
CA VAL A 548 11.27 -53.48 13.87
C VAL A 548 12.76 -53.15 14.01
N ASP A 549 13.59 -53.72 13.14
CA ASP A 549 15.02 -53.47 13.00
C ASP A 549 15.35 -52.22 12.17
N TYR A 550 14.35 -51.61 11.54
CA TYR A 550 14.53 -50.41 10.73
C TYR A 550 14.58 -49.14 11.60
N GLN A 551 15.69 -48.42 11.55
CA GLN A 551 15.86 -47.18 12.33
C GLN A 551 15.12 -46.02 11.66
N ALA A 552 13.84 -45.86 12.00
CA ALA A 552 13.00 -44.77 11.51
C ALA A 552 13.41 -43.42 12.10
N LEU A 553 13.40 -42.39 11.25
CA LEU A 553 13.66 -41.01 11.65
C LEU A 553 12.33 -40.28 11.90
N PHE A 554 12.27 -39.43 12.91
CA PHE A 554 11.13 -38.51 13.06
C PHE A 554 11.37 -37.24 12.26
N LEU A 555 10.31 -36.67 11.69
CA LEU A 555 10.35 -35.35 11.04
C LEU A 555 9.37 -34.42 11.76
N GLU A 556 9.90 -33.34 12.33
CA GLU A 556 9.15 -32.33 13.06
C GLU A 556 9.27 -30.98 12.36
N VAL A 557 8.13 -30.40 12.00
CA VAL A 557 8.10 -29.04 11.46
C VAL A 557 7.62 -28.08 12.53
N ILE A 558 8.47 -27.14 12.91
CA ILE A 558 8.11 -26.02 13.78
C ILE A 558 7.67 -24.87 12.89
N VAL A 559 6.42 -24.43 13.07
CA VAL A 559 5.85 -23.33 12.30
C VAL A 559 6.30 -22.00 12.90
N ASP A 560 7.18 -21.29 12.20
CA ASP A 560 7.59 -19.93 12.57
C ASP A 560 6.53 -18.91 12.12
N ASP A 561 6.34 -17.81 12.89
CA ASP A 561 5.42 -16.70 12.55
C ASP A 561 5.93 -15.82 11.37
N SER A 562 6.74 -16.40 10.49
CA SER A 562 7.21 -15.71 9.31
C SER A 562 6.18 -15.89 8.20
N SER A 563 5.53 -14.78 7.86
CA SER A 563 4.64 -14.73 6.70
C SER A 563 5.41 -14.77 5.39
N ASP A 564 6.73 -15.01 5.40
CA ASP A 564 7.59 -15.02 4.23
C ASP A 564 7.57 -16.41 3.57
N PHE A 565 6.85 -16.50 2.45
CA PHE A 565 6.63 -17.72 1.66
C PHE A 565 7.90 -18.26 0.97
N GLU A 566 9.05 -17.60 1.07
CA GLU A 566 10.32 -18.05 0.52
C GLU A 566 11.36 -18.06 1.64
N THR A 567 11.67 -19.23 2.18
CA THR A 567 12.60 -19.39 3.31
C THR A 567 13.63 -20.46 2.98
N ALA A 568 14.89 -20.23 3.36
CA ALA A 568 15.87 -21.30 3.42
C ALA A 568 15.48 -22.19 4.61
N LEU A 569 15.33 -23.50 4.37
CA LEU A 569 14.99 -24.45 5.41
C LEU A 569 16.28 -24.97 6.04
N GLU A 570 16.47 -24.73 7.33
CA GLU A 570 17.52 -25.37 8.12
C GLU A 570 16.94 -26.62 8.79
N VAL A 571 17.46 -27.78 8.41
CA VAL A 571 17.10 -29.07 9.00
C VAL A 571 18.19 -29.44 10.00
N ARG A 572 17.81 -29.57 11.27
CA ARG A 572 18.68 -29.91 12.39
C ARG A 572 18.46 -31.34 12.85
N GLY A 573 19.54 -32.08 13.02
CA GLY A 573 19.49 -33.40 13.66
C GLY A 573 19.42 -33.23 15.16
N VAL A 574 18.37 -33.72 15.82
CA VAL A 574 18.20 -33.68 17.27
C VAL A 574 17.92 -35.09 17.78
N THR A 575 18.56 -35.50 18.88
CA THR A 575 18.20 -36.73 19.59
C THR A 575 17.33 -36.37 20.80
N ARG A 576 16.11 -36.90 20.88
CA ARG A 576 15.25 -36.79 22.07
C ARG A 576 14.76 -38.16 22.51
N HIS A 577 14.85 -38.45 23.80
CA HIS A 577 14.39 -39.71 24.39
C HIS A 577 14.88 -40.97 23.67
N GLY A 578 16.08 -40.94 23.09
CA GLY A 578 16.66 -42.07 22.32
C GLY A 578 16.25 -42.14 20.85
N HIS A 579 15.36 -41.26 20.38
CA HIS A 579 14.93 -41.18 18.99
C HIS A 579 15.70 -40.11 18.19
N GLN A 580 15.95 -40.39 16.92
CA GLN A 580 16.58 -39.46 15.97
C GLN A 580 15.50 -38.63 15.27
N ILE A 581 15.65 -37.31 15.32
CA ILE A 581 14.66 -36.34 14.84
C ILE A 581 15.34 -35.39 13.86
N LEU A 582 14.69 -35.17 12.72
CA LEU A 582 14.95 -34.06 11.82
C LEU A 582 13.98 -32.93 12.19
N GLU A 583 14.49 -31.94 12.90
CA GLU A 583 13.75 -30.74 13.25
C GLU A 583 13.95 -29.68 12.17
N VAL A 584 12.88 -29.14 11.62
CA VAL A 584 12.93 -28.09 10.61
C VAL A 584 11.99 -26.96 10.97
N HIS A 585 12.50 -25.74 10.84
CA HIS A 585 11.68 -24.54 10.94
C HIS A 585 11.17 -24.17 9.56
N GLY A 586 9.85 -24.05 9.41
CA GLY A 586 9.24 -23.78 8.11
C GLY A 586 7.90 -23.07 8.21
N PRO A 587 7.48 -22.34 7.16
CA PRO A 587 6.27 -21.51 7.21
C PRO A 587 4.96 -22.31 7.11
N VAL A 588 5.00 -23.50 6.48
CA VAL A 588 3.82 -24.35 6.23
C VAL A 588 4.22 -25.83 6.34
N VAL A 589 3.55 -26.60 7.19
CA VAL A 589 3.96 -27.98 7.52
C VAL A 589 4.04 -28.89 6.28
N PRO A 590 2.98 -29.08 5.47
CA PRO A 590 3.04 -29.96 4.29
C PRO A 590 4.14 -29.61 3.28
N ASN A 591 4.31 -28.33 2.98
CA ASN A 591 5.25 -27.87 1.97
C ASN A 591 6.69 -28.00 2.46
N THR A 592 6.91 -27.78 3.77
CA THR A 592 8.21 -27.99 4.41
C THR A 592 8.59 -29.46 4.37
N ILE A 593 7.67 -30.36 4.75
CA ILE A 593 7.85 -31.80 4.64
C ILE A 593 8.19 -32.20 3.20
N ALA A 594 7.38 -31.79 2.22
CA ALA A 594 7.60 -32.12 0.81
C ALA A 594 8.98 -31.64 0.32
N SER A 595 9.40 -30.45 0.71
CA SER A 595 10.71 -29.88 0.37
C SER A 595 11.86 -30.69 0.96
N VAL A 596 11.75 -31.08 2.23
CA VAL A 596 12.75 -31.92 2.90
C VAL A 596 12.81 -33.30 2.26
N LEU A 597 11.67 -33.93 1.94
CA LEU A 597 11.64 -35.24 1.28
C LEU A 597 12.31 -35.23 -0.09
N LEU A 598 12.03 -34.21 -0.92
CA LEU A 598 12.67 -34.07 -2.23
C LEU A 598 14.17 -33.81 -2.08
N HIS A 599 14.58 -33.00 -1.10
CA HIS A 599 15.99 -32.76 -0.84
C HIS A 599 16.73 -34.02 -0.37
N ILE A 600 16.14 -34.80 0.53
CA ILE A 600 16.70 -36.08 0.99
C ILE A 600 16.88 -37.02 -0.20
N ARG A 601 15.88 -37.16 -1.06
CA ARG A 601 15.96 -37.95 -2.31
C ARG A 601 17.13 -37.50 -3.18
N ASP A 602 17.25 -36.19 -3.41
CA ASP A 602 18.24 -35.63 -4.33
C ASP A 602 19.68 -35.73 -3.79
N VAL A 603 19.86 -35.68 -2.46
CA VAL A 603 21.19 -35.77 -1.81
C VAL A 603 21.62 -37.22 -1.58
N THR A 604 20.70 -38.09 -1.17
CA THR A 604 21.02 -39.49 -0.81
C THR A 604 20.86 -40.45 -1.99
N GLY A 605 20.06 -40.10 -2.99
CA GLY A 605 19.65 -41.01 -4.07
C GLY A 605 18.65 -42.09 -3.64
N LEU A 606 18.30 -42.16 -2.34
CA LEU A 606 17.35 -43.11 -1.79
C LEU A 606 15.94 -42.52 -1.76
N MET A 607 14.92 -43.35 -1.96
CA MET A 607 13.53 -42.90 -1.94
C MET A 607 13.04 -42.72 -0.51
N PRO A 608 12.63 -41.52 -0.07
CA PRO A 608 12.10 -41.32 1.26
C PRO A 608 10.62 -41.72 1.31
N HIS A 609 10.24 -42.39 2.39
CA HIS A 609 8.88 -42.81 2.72
C HIS A 609 8.46 -42.09 3.99
N ILE A 610 7.38 -41.30 3.93
CA ILE A 610 6.84 -40.63 5.10
C ILE A 610 5.52 -41.25 5.56
N TYR A 611 5.39 -41.47 6.87
CA TYR A 611 4.24 -42.09 7.50
C TYR A 611 3.46 -41.06 8.34
N PHE A 612 2.19 -40.90 8.01
CA PHE A 612 1.23 -40.04 8.70
C PHE A 612 0.13 -40.86 9.38
N ARG A 613 -0.56 -40.23 10.33
CA ARG A 613 -1.85 -40.68 10.84
C ARG A 613 -2.96 -39.88 10.17
N TRP A 614 -4.13 -40.47 9.95
CA TRP A 614 -5.30 -39.71 9.50
C TRP A 614 -5.64 -38.55 10.44
N THR A 615 -5.89 -37.37 9.86
CA THR A 615 -6.43 -36.24 10.60
C THR A 615 -7.90 -36.50 10.88
N GLU A 616 -8.28 -36.58 12.16
CA GLU A 616 -9.67 -36.77 12.56
C GLU A 616 -10.51 -35.49 12.40
N GLY A 617 -11.83 -35.65 12.24
CA GLY A 617 -12.79 -34.55 12.17
C GLY A 617 -13.32 -34.25 10.76
N ASN A 618 -13.83 -33.03 10.56
CA ASN A 618 -14.45 -32.64 9.29
C ASN A 618 -13.38 -32.21 8.26
N PRO A 619 -13.26 -32.89 7.10
CA PRO A 619 -12.24 -32.59 6.09
C PRO A 619 -12.27 -31.14 5.57
N ILE A 620 -13.45 -30.53 5.48
CA ILE A 620 -13.60 -29.13 5.03
C ILE A 620 -13.02 -28.18 6.08
N ILE A 621 -13.28 -28.45 7.37
CA ILE A 621 -12.73 -27.64 8.47
C ILE A 621 -11.20 -27.78 8.50
N ASN A 622 -10.68 -28.99 8.31
CA ASN A 622 -9.23 -29.24 8.29
C ASN A 622 -8.55 -28.63 7.05
N LEU A 623 -9.21 -28.62 5.89
CA LEU A 623 -8.74 -27.93 4.70
C LEU A 623 -8.75 -26.41 4.89
N LEU A 624 -9.80 -25.85 5.50
CA LEU A 624 -9.84 -24.42 5.85
C LEU A 624 -8.77 -24.08 6.88
N ARG A 625 -8.56 -24.91 7.90
CA ARG A 625 -7.45 -24.75 8.85
C ARG A 625 -6.10 -24.81 8.14
N PHE A 626 -5.91 -25.71 7.17
CA PHE A 626 -4.68 -25.70 6.37
C PHE A 626 -4.54 -24.40 5.57
N LEU A 627 -5.59 -23.99 4.86
CA LEU A 627 -5.57 -22.77 4.06
C LEU A 627 -5.32 -21.54 4.91
N PHE A 628 -5.89 -21.42 6.12
CA PHE A 628 -5.74 -20.26 6.99
C PHE A 628 -4.55 -20.38 7.96
N LEU A 629 -4.38 -21.49 8.66
CA LEU A 629 -3.37 -21.65 9.72
C LEU A 629 -2.10 -22.38 9.27
N GLY A 630 -2.07 -22.98 8.06
CA GLY A 630 -0.95 -23.80 7.60
C GLY A 630 -0.89 -25.19 8.24
N GLU A 631 -1.89 -25.54 9.05
CA GLU A 631 -2.02 -26.76 9.84
C GLU A 631 -3.43 -27.34 9.68
N GLY A 632 -3.59 -28.66 9.55
CA GLY A 632 -4.89 -29.30 9.33
C GLY A 632 -4.77 -30.61 8.55
N GLU A 633 -5.13 -30.59 7.26
CA GLU A 633 -4.93 -31.72 6.35
C GLU A 633 -3.46 -31.84 5.94
N ILE A 634 -2.62 -32.48 6.76
CA ILE A 634 -1.18 -32.53 6.49
C ILE A 634 -0.85 -33.56 5.41
N ALA A 635 -1.33 -34.79 5.55
CA ALA A 635 -0.92 -35.90 4.69
C ALA A 635 -1.43 -35.79 3.24
N PRO A 636 -2.72 -35.50 2.98
CA PRO A 636 -3.21 -35.35 1.61
C PRO A 636 -2.57 -34.16 0.89
N VAL A 637 -2.35 -33.05 1.61
CA VAL A 637 -1.69 -31.87 1.05
C VAL A 637 -0.22 -32.13 0.76
N THR A 638 0.50 -32.83 1.65
CA THR A 638 1.92 -33.18 1.41
C THR A 638 2.04 -33.99 0.11
N ARG A 639 1.14 -34.96 -0.11
CA ARG A 639 1.09 -35.74 -1.35
C ARG A 639 0.79 -34.86 -2.57
N GLU A 640 -0.11 -33.91 -2.45
CA GLU A 640 -0.48 -33.01 -3.54
C GLU A 640 0.65 -32.04 -3.91
N VAL A 641 1.34 -31.47 -2.91
CA VAL A 641 2.55 -30.65 -3.13
C VAL A 641 3.63 -31.45 -3.85
N LEU A 642 3.87 -32.70 -3.44
CA LEU A 642 4.80 -33.59 -4.12
C LEU A 642 4.37 -33.92 -5.55
N ARG A 643 3.05 -33.97 -5.83
CA ARG A 643 2.49 -34.20 -7.17
C ARG A 643 2.72 -33.03 -8.09
N GLU A 644 2.54 -31.81 -7.60
CA GLU A 644 2.77 -30.59 -8.37
C GLU A 644 4.27 -30.35 -8.61
N ALA A 645 5.12 -30.68 -7.61
CA ALA A 645 6.57 -30.51 -7.69
C ALA A 645 7.27 -31.54 -8.60
N GLU A 646 6.90 -32.82 -8.50
CA GLU A 646 7.50 -33.91 -9.26
C GLU A 646 6.43 -34.64 -10.06
N SER A 647 6.38 -34.34 -11.36
CA SER A 647 5.41 -34.94 -12.28
C SER A 647 5.64 -36.43 -12.48
N ASP A 648 6.88 -36.92 -12.36
CA ASP A 648 7.22 -38.33 -12.49
C ASP A 648 6.88 -39.10 -11.20
N VAL A 649 5.90 -40.00 -11.29
CA VAL A 649 5.44 -40.82 -10.17
C VAL A 649 6.56 -41.68 -9.59
N THR A 650 7.50 -42.14 -10.40
CA THR A 650 8.59 -43.05 -9.96
C THR A 650 9.65 -42.34 -9.14
N ARG A 651 9.78 -41.01 -9.32
CA ARG A 651 10.73 -40.18 -8.60
C ARG A 651 10.11 -39.50 -7.38
N ARG A 652 8.80 -39.63 -7.18
CA ARG A 652 8.10 -38.94 -6.09
C ARG A 652 8.29 -39.66 -4.75
N PRO A 653 8.68 -38.95 -3.68
CA PRO A 653 8.62 -39.47 -2.32
C PRO A 653 7.25 -40.08 -1.98
N TRP A 654 7.26 -41.17 -1.20
CA TRP A 654 6.05 -41.93 -0.91
C TRP A 654 5.40 -41.42 0.37
N VAL A 655 4.10 -41.17 0.31
CA VAL A 655 3.29 -40.70 1.44
C VAL A 655 2.32 -41.81 1.84
N HIS A 656 2.47 -42.28 3.07
CA HIS A 656 1.64 -43.32 3.69
C HIS A 656 0.76 -42.70 4.76
N VAL A 657 -0.50 -43.12 4.85
CA VAL A 657 -1.45 -42.63 5.86
C VAL A 657 -2.14 -43.83 6.49
N GLY A 658 -1.98 -43.97 7.81
CA GLY A 658 -2.49 -45.06 8.64
C GLY A 658 -3.52 -44.61 9.64
#